data_AF-A0A1I1PI77-F1
#
_entry.id   AF-A0A1I1PI77-F1
#
_cell.length_a   1.000
_cell.length_b   1.000
_cell.length_c   1.000
_cell.angle_alpha   90.00
_cell.angle_beta   90.00
_cell.angle_gamma   90.00
#
_symmetry.space_group_name_H-M   'P 1'
#
loop_
_entity.id
_entity.type
_entity.pdbx_description
1 polymer ?
#
loop_
_entity_poly.entity_id
_entity_poly.type
_entity_poly.pdbx_seq_one_letter_code
_entity_poly.pdbx_strand_id
1 'polypeptide(L)'
;MISRFFMSIIERLKDSSRSFKERVFILLTMVTVLAIALALIGDIVCGENVVEIVTLVVTIIIVPVITLVSVMKNNVVLAVRIIVIGLVCVILPILFYFGGGVEGGGVLWLIFAYLYTGVVLSGKWKPVLLTVLTFEACIFYATSYFYPDLISGHPQNVFYIDSLLSVIVIGIVGCLMVWFEEWLFREENKRAREETSKIEELVRAQNRFFSSMSHELRTPINSILGLNEIILRQKDASDEIIRDANNIQGAGRMLLSLINDILDLSKIEAGKMDIIPVNYNLGVMVSEIANMMWMRAEQKGLEFKIEIDPSIPAEMFGDEVRIKQILVNLLNNAIKYTKEGTVTLHIEKEELHDNEIRLLFSVIDTGTGIKQDTLPYLFDAFQRVDEEKNSKIEGTGLGLAIVKQLVDLMDGKITVSSVYMEGSTFMVSLWQKVTSPDAIGNLNISDYEKNKTRSEFIPEFTAPEVRILIVDDNEMNLAVESKLLYDTEMEIDTAINGEDALSMTLNDRYDVILMDHLMPGMDGIKCMQLIRNQTGGLNKHVPIIVVTANAGTEDIELYNSSGFDGYILKPVSGKQLEEKLLEYIPEYKVVRSAGTDLNKVQMNTARGYSKKLPVIVATSSMCDLPEEVISECGIDILPFSIHVGGKTYYDRYEASTDEVVYYMKNGLSFDSSAPTVEEFEVFFGQEVKKAHQVIYFTLPPEISKEYENATEAAKAYGNILIFNSDVNSSAMGMLVLFAHRMALQGRNAEKIMDELNYLKTKMSCSFVTSDAGFMMKRGTVGKGIYSFMKIFDLRPGLCVKNGKLSVTGMYVGELGKCYEKYIDNALPKRIKPDLDVIFVDYIELRDEEMKSIEARIRKRFAFEHIIFQKASAVMSLNCGMGAIGLAYAIKGDHPYRFDQIFSPVFRDDEEDVIYKEEEPLNTEMMSSVEEPKWYDDIKEIDVQKAIENSGSEETFKGVLKIFYDSVIPKSKEIESLYNNENWNDYTIKVHALKSSARIVGATELGDEAERLEMAGKKSGLNYIKEHTQSFLQDLMNLREKLSSIYEDEGSGKRDKKEDKIEKSTKEDKKQEYDNILIRSAYQTIQRCVEEENISLLKRTLVELEDYDVSDYDRRILDNIKECCNEENYEKISDLLPKDCGI
;
A
#
# COMPACT_ATOMS: atom_id res chain seq x y z
N MET A 1 23.83 15.76 -65.24
CA MET A 1 24.36 15.22 -63.97
C MET A 1 24.30 16.28 -62.86
N ILE A 2 24.86 17.47 -63.07
CA ILE A 2 24.87 18.59 -62.11
C ILE A 2 23.46 19.10 -61.73
N SER A 3 22.53 19.19 -62.69
CA SER A 3 21.14 19.60 -62.41
C SER A 3 20.35 18.58 -61.56
N ARG A 4 20.55 17.27 -61.79
CA ARG A 4 19.94 16.21 -60.95
C ARG A 4 20.53 16.18 -59.54
N PHE A 5 21.82 16.52 -59.41
CA PHE A 5 22.50 16.67 -58.13
C PHE A 5 21.93 17.83 -57.30
N PHE A 6 21.74 19.00 -57.92
CA PHE A 6 21.12 20.17 -57.26
C PHE A 6 19.66 19.90 -56.83
N MET A 7 18.86 19.27 -57.70
CA MET A 7 17.48 18.87 -57.35
C MET A 7 17.45 17.91 -56.15
N SER A 8 18.32 16.89 -56.13
CA SER A 8 18.38 15.93 -55.02
C SER A 8 18.78 16.57 -53.69
N ILE A 9 19.61 17.62 -53.71
CA ILE A 9 20.00 18.34 -52.49
C ILE A 9 18.89 19.28 -52.01
N ILE A 10 18.17 19.93 -52.92
CA ILE A 10 16.99 20.76 -52.58
C ILE A 10 15.86 19.90 -52.00
N GLU A 11 15.61 18.71 -52.56
CA GLU A 11 14.65 17.75 -52.00
C GLU A 11 15.07 17.29 -50.59
N ARG A 12 16.36 17.01 -50.38
CA ARG A 12 16.90 16.62 -49.06
C ARG A 12 16.95 17.77 -48.05
N LEU A 13 16.99 19.03 -48.49
CA LEU A 13 16.82 20.21 -47.64
C LEU A 13 15.36 20.38 -47.20
N LYS A 14 14.40 19.94 -48.03
CA LYS A 14 12.96 19.98 -47.74
C LYS A 14 12.44 18.75 -46.98
N ASP A 15 13.25 17.71 -46.88
CA ASP A 15 12.94 16.48 -46.15
C ASP A 15 12.77 16.76 -44.65
N SER A 16 11.55 16.53 -44.14
CA SER A 16 11.18 16.75 -42.74
C SER A 16 11.65 15.65 -41.79
N SER A 17 12.14 14.53 -42.30
CA SER A 17 12.67 13.43 -41.46
C SER A 17 14.08 13.72 -40.91
N ARG A 18 14.74 14.75 -41.44
CA ARG A 18 16.10 15.14 -41.05
C ARG A 18 16.08 16.23 -39.99
N SER A 19 17.04 16.18 -39.08
CA SER A 19 17.11 17.17 -38.01
C SER A 19 17.36 18.57 -38.60
N PHE A 20 16.81 19.60 -37.94
CA PHE A 20 17.04 21.01 -38.29
C PHE A 20 18.51 21.33 -38.54
N LYS A 21 19.39 20.83 -37.65
CA LYS A 21 20.84 21.05 -37.71
C LYS A 21 21.50 20.46 -38.95
N GLU A 22 21.03 19.31 -39.43
CA GLU A 22 21.56 18.67 -40.64
C GLU A 22 21.19 19.45 -41.90
N ARG A 23 19.97 19.99 -41.95
CA ARG A 23 19.51 20.84 -43.05
C ARG A 23 20.30 22.17 -43.09
N VAL A 24 20.51 22.79 -41.93
CA VAL A 24 21.33 23.99 -41.78
C VAL A 24 22.77 23.73 -42.24
N PHE A 25 23.39 22.63 -41.82
CA PHE A 25 24.77 22.30 -42.22
C PHE A 25 24.94 22.05 -43.72
N ILE A 26 24.02 21.29 -44.34
CA ILE A 26 24.06 21.02 -45.79
C ILE A 26 23.95 22.33 -46.56
N LEU A 27 23.05 23.22 -46.14
CA LEU A 27 22.87 24.53 -46.76
C LEU A 27 24.11 25.42 -46.60
N LEU A 28 24.62 25.55 -45.38
CA LEU A 28 25.82 26.36 -45.10
C LEU A 28 26.98 25.93 -45.97
N THR A 29 27.22 24.62 -46.03
CA THR A 29 28.36 24.05 -46.76
C THR A 29 28.28 24.33 -48.25
N MET A 30 27.07 24.41 -48.82
CA MET A 30 26.90 24.83 -50.22
C MET A 30 27.27 26.30 -50.43
N VAL A 31 26.80 27.17 -49.54
CA VAL A 31 27.07 28.62 -49.63
C VAL A 31 28.57 28.88 -49.44
N THR A 32 29.23 28.19 -48.53
CA THR A 32 30.67 28.35 -48.29
C THR A 32 31.52 27.82 -49.44
N VAL A 33 31.15 26.71 -50.08
CA VAL A 33 31.89 26.21 -51.25
C VAL A 33 31.79 27.17 -52.43
N LEU A 34 30.62 27.79 -52.63
CA LEU A 34 30.45 28.84 -53.65
C LEU A 34 31.34 30.07 -53.36
N ALA A 35 31.44 30.46 -52.09
CA ALA A 35 32.29 31.56 -51.65
C ALA A 35 33.78 31.31 -51.94
N ILE A 36 34.26 30.10 -51.60
CA ILE A 36 35.64 29.66 -51.84
C ILE A 36 35.93 29.59 -53.35
N ALA A 37 34.96 29.20 -54.17
CA ALA A 37 35.10 29.21 -55.63
C ALA A 37 35.22 30.63 -56.21
N LEU A 38 34.49 31.60 -55.65
CA LEU A 38 34.61 33.01 -56.05
C LEU A 38 35.95 33.62 -55.61
N ALA A 39 36.42 33.28 -54.40
CA ALA A 39 37.74 33.67 -53.92
C ALA A 39 38.85 33.14 -54.85
N LEU A 40 38.83 31.83 -55.16
CA LEU A 40 39.79 31.20 -56.06
C LEU A 40 39.87 31.88 -57.45
N ILE A 41 38.75 32.33 -58.01
CA ILE A 41 38.74 33.06 -59.29
C ILE A 41 39.47 34.40 -59.14
N GLY A 42 39.26 35.10 -58.03
CA GLY A 42 39.98 36.33 -57.72
C GLY A 42 41.49 36.11 -57.60
N ASP A 43 41.91 35.08 -56.89
CA ASP A 43 43.33 34.79 -56.61
C ASP A 43 44.08 34.41 -57.89
N ILE A 44 43.43 33.64 -58.78
CA ILE A 44 43.97 33.31 -60.12
C ILE A 44 44.12 34.57 -60.99
N VAL A 45 43.15 35.49 -60.94
CA VAL A 45 43.19 36.74 -61.73
C VAL A 45 44.24 37.71 -61.18
N CYS A 46 44.43 37.75 -59.87
CA CYS A 46 45.41 38.62 -59.21
C CYS A 46 46.84 38.07 -59.25
N GLY A 47 46.99 36.78 -59.55
CA GLY A 47 48.31 36.11 -59.63
C GLY A 47 48.92 35.86 -58.26
N GLU A 48 48.11 35.39 -57.30
CA GLU A 48 48.54 35.13 -55.93
C GLU A 48 49.40 33.88 -55.77
N ASN A 49 49.76 33.57 -54.53
CA ASN A 49 50.68 32.48 -54.22
C ASN A 49 50.14 31.12 -54.70
N VAL A 50 51.00 30.36 -55.39
CA VAL A 50 50.64 29.04 -55.91
C VAL A 50 50.18 28.09 -54.79
N VAL A 51 50.73 28.22 -53.59
CA VAL A 51 50.36 27.39 -52.43
C VAL A 51 48.91 27.63 -52.00
N GLU A 52 48.47 28.89 -52.01
CA GLU A 52 47.12 29.30 -51.67
C GLU A 52 46.10 28.83 -52.71
N ILE A 53 46.38 29.08 -53.99
CA ILE A 53 45.54 28.62 -55.12
C ILE A 53 45.35 27.09 -55.06
N VAL A 54 46.43 26.33 -54.84
CA VAL A 54 46.35 24.87 -54.71
C VAL A 54 45.50 24.46 -53.51
N THR A 55 45.64 25.14 -52.37
CA THR A 55 44.89 24.84 -51.15
C THR A 55 43.39 25.09 -51.31
N LEU A 56 43.00 26.18 -51.98
CA LEU A 56 41.60 26.49 -52.28
C LEU A 56 41.00 25.49 -53.28
N VAL A 57 41.74 25.10 -54.33
CA VAL A 57 41.32 24.04 -55.26
C VAL A 57 41.09 22.71 -54.54
N VAL A 58 41.99 22.31 -53.65
CA VAL A 58 41.85 21.09 -52.84
C VAL A 58 40.63 21.18 -51.93
N THR A 59 40.38 22.34 -51.33
CA THR A 59 39.23 22.57 -50.43
C THR A 59 37.89 22.47 -51.16
N ILE A 60 37.76 23.05 -52.36
CA ILE A 60 36.56 22.97 -53.20
C ILE A 60 36.21 21.52 -53.57
N ILE A 61 37.20 20.62 -53.62
CA ILE A 61 36.98 19.20 -53.93
C ILE A 61 36.68 18.39 -52.67
N ILE A 62 37.49 18.55 -51.60
CA ILE A 62 37.41 17.72 -50.39
C ILE A 62 36.13 18.00 -49.59
N VAL A 63 35.75 19.27 -49.40
CA VAL A 63 34.62 19.65 -48.54
C VAL A 63 33.29 19.07 -49.06
N PRO A 64 32.95 19.17 -50.37
CA PRO A 64 31.77 18.50 -50.92
C PRO A 64 31.81 16.98 -50.82
N VAL A 65 32.98 16.35 -51.01
CA VAL A 65 33.13 14.89 -50.91
C VAL A 65 32.86 14.40 -49.49
N ILE A 66 33.43 15.05 -48.47
CA ILE A 66 33.19 14.72 -47.05
C ILE A 66 31.70 14.90 -46.71
N THR A 67 31.10 15.99 -47.18
CA THR A 67 29.68 16.29 -46.96
C THR A 67 28.78 15.23 -47.62
N LEU A 68 29.09 14.81 -48.85
CA LEU A 68 28.34 13.77 -49.56
C LEU A 68 28.42 12.42 -48.85
N VAL A 69 29.63 11.98 -48.48
CA VAL A 69 29.83 10.70 -47.77
C VAL A 69 29.12 10.70 -46.42
N SER A 70 29.15 11.83 -45.72
CA SER A 70 28.46 12.01 -44.44
C SER A 70 26.95 11.92 -44.56
N VAL A 71 26.38 12.56 -45.57
CA VAL A 71 24.95 12.52 -45.87
C VAL A 71 24.52 11.11 -46.30
N MET A 72 25.39 10.32 -46.92
CA MET A 72 25.14 8.91 -47.25
C MET A 72 25.23 7.99 -46.02
N LYS A 73 26.10 8.29 -45.06
CA LYS A 73 26.32 7.49 -43.84
C LYS A 73 25.45 7.93 -42.65
N ASN A 74 24.57 8.92 -42.83
CA ASN A 74 23.69 9.50 -41.81
C ASN A 74 24.43 9.93 -40.52
N ASN A 75 25.68 10.38 -40.67
CA ASN A 75 26.52 10.81 -39.54
C ASN A 75 27.11 12.19 -39.82
N VAL A 76 26.22 13.18 -39.80
CA VAL A 76 26.51 14.59 -40.12
C VAL A 76 27.38 15.24 -39.07
N VAL A 77 27.21 14.86 -37.80
CA VAL A 77 27.98 15.40 -36.67
C VAL A 77 29.48 15.11 -36.80
N LEU A 78 29.86 13.92 -37.28
CA LEU A 78 31.27 13.58 -37.50
C LEU A 78 31.89 14.44 -38.60
N ALA A 79 31.18 14.64 -39.71
CA ALA A 79 31.69 15.40 -40.85
C ALA A 79 31.83 16.89 -40.56
N VAL A 80 30.86 17.45 -39.84
CA VAL A 80 30.95 18.80 -39.28
C VAL A 80 32.27 18.99 -38.51
N ARG A 81 32.60 18.06 -37.61
CA ARG A 81 33.84 18.15 -36.81
C ARG A 81 35.08 18.07 -37.69
N ILE A 82 35.12 17.14 -38.65
CA ILE A 82 36.27 16.97 -39.56
C ILE A 82 36.50 18.24 -40.39
N ILE A 83 35.43 18.81 -40.96
CA ILE A 83 35.53 20.01 -41.81
C ILE A 83 35.96 21.22 -40.99
N VAL A 84 35.40 21.45 -39.81
CA VAL A 84 35.77 22.60 -38.97
C VAL A 84 37.20 22.46 -38.45
N ILE A 85 37.65 21.27 -38.05
CA ILE A 85 39.04 21.03 -37.65
C ILE A 85 40.00 21.26 -38.83
N GLY A 86 39.67 20.77 -40.02
CA GLY A 86 40.48 21.02 -41.22
C GLY A 86 40.53 22.50 -41.61
N LEU A 87 39.41 23.21 -41.48
CA LEU A 87 39.34 24.64 -41.73
C LEU A 87 40.23 25.43 -40.77
N VAL A 88 40.06 25.22 -39.46
CA VAL A 88 40.78 25.95 -38.40
C VAL A 88 42.27 25.58 -38.41
N CYS A 89 42.62 24.30 -38.32
CA CYS A 89 44.01 23.91 -38.07
C CYS A 89 44.89 23.81 -39.32
N VAL A 90 44.31 23.82 -40.53
CA VAL A 90 45.06 23.57 -41.78
C VAL A 90 44.84 24.67 -42.81
N ILE A 91 43.59 24.87 -43.24
CA ILE A 91 43.27 25.78 -44.34
C ILE A 91 43.56 27.22 -43.92
N LEU A 92 43.06 27.65 -42.76
CA LEU A 92 43.18 29.03 -42.29
C LEU A 92 44.65 29.48 -42.07
N PRO A 93 45.54 28.69 -41.43
CA PRO A 93 46.96 29.03 -41.36
C PRO A 93 47.61 29.20 -42.73
N ILE A 94 47.31 28.33 -43.69
CA ILE A 94 47.88 28.41 -45.04
C ILE A 94 47.42 29.70 -45.73
N LEU A 95 46.12 30.01 -45.68
CA LEU A 95 45.59 31.25 -46.25
C LEU A 95 46.19 32.49 -45.56
N PHE A 96 46.40 32.45 -44.24
CA PHE A 96 46.98 33.59 -43.53
C PHE A 96 48.45 33.84 -43.89
N TYR A 97 49.30 32.81 -43.90
CA TYR A 97 50.74 33.00 -44.16
C TYR A 97 51.06 33.24 -45.64
N PHE A 98 50.27 32.66 -46.55
CA PHE A 98 50.52 32.73 -48.00
C PHE A 98 49.65 33.75 -48.75
N GLY A 99 48.57 34.25 -48.14
CA GLY A 99 47.63 35.24 -48.69
C GLY A 99 47.72 36.62 -48.02
N GLY A 100 48.95 37.11 -47.80
CA GLY A 100 49.19 38.49 -47.36
C GLY A 100 49.02 38.79 -45.87
N GLY A 101 48.55 37.83 -45.07
CA GLY A 101 48.45 37.96 -43.61
C GLY A 101 47.53 39.11 -43.17
N VAL A 102 48.07 40.03 -42.37
CA VAL A 102 47.34 41.23 -41.91
C VAL A 102 47.24 42.29 -43.02
N GLU A 103 48.16 42.25 -43.98
CA GLU A 103 48.20 43.11 -45.17
C GLU A 103 47.52 42.43 -46.38
N GLY A 104 46.48 41.64 -46.11
CA GLY A 104 45.66 40.89 -47.06
C GLY A 104 44.25 40.64 -46.52
N GLY A 105 43.50 39.75 -47.16
CA GLY A 105 42.15 39.34 -46.78
C GLY A 105 42.09 38.42 -45.55
N GLY A 106 43.24 37.96 -45.04
CA GLY A 106 43.35 36.95 -43.98
C GLY A 106 42.59 37.27 -42.69
N VAL A 107 42.51 38.56 -42.29
CA VAL A 107 41.74 38.98 -41.11
C VAL A 107 40.23 38.76 -41.28
N LEU A 108 39.71 38.98 -42.48
CA LEU A 108 38.29 38.79 -42.77
C LEU A 108 37.95 37.30 -42.79
N TRP A 109 38.81 36.47 -43.38
CA TRP A 109 38.66 35.01 -43.36
C TRP A 109 38.72 34.41 -41.95
N LEU A 110 39.54 35.00 -41.07
CA LEU A 110 39.55 34.66 -39.65
C LEU A 110 38.20 34.97 -38.98
N ILE A 111 37.63 36.16 -39.21
CA ILE A 111 36.29 36.54 -38.70
C ILE A 111 35.22 35.59 -39.24
N PHE A 112 35.30 35.22 -40.51
CA PHE A 112 34.40 34.24 -41.10
C PHE A 112 34.52 32.85 -40.44
N ALA A 113 35.73 32.40 -40.11
CA ALA A 113 35.94 31.13 -39.39
C ALA A 113 35.30 31.14 -38.00
N TYR A 114 35.30 32.26 -37.27
CA TYR A 114 34.58 32.42 -36.00
C TYR A 114 33.08 32.25 -36.18
N LEU A 115 32.51 32.96 -37.15
CA LEU A 115 31.08 32.95 -37.44
C LEU A 115 30.63 31.53 -37.86
N TYR A 116 31.35 30.93 -38.81
CA TYR A 116 31.07 29.59 -39.32
C TYR A 116 31.15 28.52 -38.22
N THR A 117 32.22 28.54 -37.42
CA THR A 117 32.39 27.60 -36.30
C THR A 117 31.29 27.78 -35.24
N GLY A 118 30.89 29.02 -34.99
CA GLY A 118 29.83 29.34 -34.03
C GLY A 118 28.46 28.81 -34.43
N VAL A 119 28.12 28.83 -35.72
CA VAL A 119 26.81 28.39 -36.22
C VAL A 119 26.76 26.88 -36.45
N VAL A 120 27.83 26.27 -36.97
CA VAL A 120 27.83 24.85 -37.37
C VAL A 120 28.07 23.91 -36.19
N LEU A 121 28.97 24.27 -35.27
CA LEU A 121 29.37 23.39 -34.18
C LEU A 121 28.42 23.50 -32.99
N SER A 122 28.15 22.39 -32.31
CA SER A 122 27.30 22.37 -31.11
C SER A 122 27.89 21.50 -30.01
N GLY A 123 27.41 21.72 -28.78
CA GLY A 123 27.89 21.03 -27.59
C GLY A 123 29.32 21.41 -27.20
N LYS A 124 30.04 20.49 -26.55
CA LYS A 124 31.36 20.75 -25.95
C LYS A 124 32.48 21.09 -26.95
N TRP A 125 32.34 20.72 -28.22
CA TRP A 125 33.35 21.02 -29.25
C TRP A 125 33.37 22.49 -29.69
N LYS A 126 32.21 23.17 -29.61
CA LYS A 126 32.06 24.61 -29.95
C LYS A 126 33.02 25.50 -29.14
N PRO A 127 33.00 25.50 -27.80
CA PRO A 127 33.93 26.34 -27.03
C PRO A 127 35.39 25.91 -27.21
N VAL A 128 35.67 24.62 -27.42
CA VAL A 128 37.03 24.12 -27.62
C VAL A 128 37.65 24.70 -28.90
N LEU A 129 36.98 24.59 -30.05
CA LEU A 129 37.54 25.09 -31.30
C LEU A 129 37.56 26.63 -31.39
N LEU A 130 36.60 27.32 -30.76
CA LEU A 130 36.66 28.78 -30.66
C LEU A 130 37.88 29.25 -29.83
N THR A 131 38.25 28.51 -28.80
CA THR A 131 39.46 28.81 -28.00
C THR A 131 40.73 28.58 -28.81
N VAL A 132 40.79 27.48 -29.57
CA VAL A 132 41.91 27.19 -30.50
C VAL A 132 42.04 28.30 -31.53
N LEU A 133 40.94 28.71 -32.16
CA LEU A 133 40.91 29.80 -33.14
C LEU A 133 41.36 31.15 -32.53
N THR A 134 41.07 31.39 -31.25
CA THR A 134 41.55 32.58 -30.51
C THR A 134 43.06 32.54 -30.29
N PHE A 135 43.60 31.38 -29.97
CA PHE A 135 45.03 31.20 -29.80
C PHE A 135 45.77 31.34 -31.14
N GLU A 136 45.25 30.72 -32.21
CA GLU A 136 45.77 30.87 -33.57
C GLU A 136 45.74 32.33 -34.04
N ALA A 137 44.65 33.05 -33.81
CA ALA A 137 44.57 34.48 -34.10
C ALA A 137 45.69 35.26 -33.39
N CYS A 138 45.91 35.02 -32.10
CA CYS A 138 47.00 35.68 -31.35
C CYS A 138 48.37 35.34 -31.95
N ILE A 139 48.59 34.08 -32.35
CA ILE A 139 49.82 33.64 -33.01
C ILE A 139 50.00 34.37 -34.35
N PHE A 140 48.97 34.43 -35.19
CA PHE A 140 49.01 35.10 -36.49
C PHE A 140 49.41 36.57 -36.39
N TYR A 141 48.83 37.31 -35.44
CA TYR A 141 49.22 38.69 -35.18
C TYR A 141 50.63 38.80 -34.60
N ALA A 142 51.03 37.89 -33.70
CA ALA A 142 52.38 37.88 -33.13
C ALA A 142 53.44 37.56 -34.20
N THR A 143 53.21 36.59 -35.08
CA THR A 143 54.14 36.25 -36.16
C THR A 143 54.20 37.37 -37.20
N SER A 144 53.09 38.01 -37.51
CA SER A 144 53.07 39.20 -38.39
C SER A 144 53.88 40.38 -37.81
N TYR A 145 53.90 40.55 -36.48
CA TYR A 145 54.66 41.62 -35.84
C TYR A 145 56.15 41.29 -35.65
N PHE A 146 56.47 40.11 -35.12
CA PHE A 146 57.84 39.74 -34.75
C PHE A 146 58.65 39.11 -35.90
N TYR A 147 57.97 38.50 -36.87
CA TYR A 147 58.60 37.74 -37.95
C TYR A 147 57.93 38.01 -39.31
N PRO A 148 57.94 39.27 -39.81
CA PRO A 148 57.26 39.64 -41.05
C PRO A 148 57.78 38.89 -42.29
N ASP A 149 59.03 38.43 -42.28
CA ASP A 149 59.63 37.68 -43.40
C ASP A 149 59.01 36.28 -43.63
N LEU A 150 58.24 35.76 -42.66
CA LEU A 150 57.51 34.48 -42.78
C LEU A 150 56.18 34.61 -43.53
N ILE A 151 55.71 35.82 -43.78
CA ILE A 151 54.45 36.10 -44.49
C ILE A 151 54.79 36.58 -45.89
N SER A 152 54.13 36.04 -46.92
CA SER A 152 54.31 36.56 -48.27
C SER A 152 53.65 37.93 -48.40
N GLY A 153 54.48 38.97 -48.48
CA GLY A 153 54.01 40.35 -48.63
C GLY A 153 53.30 40.60 -49.96
N HIS A 154 52.15 41.26 -49.90
CA HIS A 154 51.40 41.65 -51.09
C HIS A 154 51.84 43.04 -51.57
N PRO A 155 52.04 43.25 -52.88
CA PRO A 155 52.16 44.59 -53.40
C PRO A 155 50.84 45.35 -53.20
N GLN A 156 50.92 46.66 -53.04
CA GLN A 156 49.80 47.50 -52.58
C GLN A 156 48.52 47.35 -53.43
N ASN A 157 48.66 47.09 -54.73
CA ASN A 157 47.54 46.82 -55.63
C ASN A 157 46.83 45.49 -55.36
N VAL A 158 47.57 44.42 -55.03
CA VAL A 158 47.01 43.10 -54.74
C VAL A 158 46.31 43.12 -53.38
N PHE A 159 46.89 43.79 -52.37
CA PHE A 159 46.25 44.00 -51.06
C PHE A 159 44.83 44.59 -51.17
N TYR A 160 44.67 45.70 -51.92
CA TYR A 160 43.37 46.36 -52.04
C TYR A 160 42.34 45.50 -52.79
N ILE A 161 42.79 44.70 -53.77
CA ILE A 161 41.89 43.83 -54.55
C ILE A 161 41.45 42.64 -53.70
N ASP A 162 42.37 41.95 -53.04
CA ASP A 162 42.09 40.81 -52.17
C ASP A 162 41.23 41.21 -50.97
N SER A 163 41.57 42.32 -50.29
CA SER A 163 40.76 42.84 -49.18
C SER A 163 39.34 43.19 -49.64
N LEU A 164 39.16 43.84 -50.79
CA LEU A 164 37.84 44.18 -51.33
C LEU A 164 37.04 42.93 -51.69
N LEU A 165 37.69 41.95 -52.33
CA LEU A 165 37.09 40.67 -52.68
C LEU A 165 36.62 39.92 -51.43
N SER A 166 37.48 39.85 -50.42
CA SER A 166 37.19 39.22 -49.12
C SER A 166 36.01 39.87 -48.41
N VAL A 167 35.90 41.22 -48.40
CA VAL A 167 34.74 41.93 -47.83
C VAL A 167 33.45 41.57 -48.57
N ILE A 168 33.48 41.57 -49.90
CA ILE A 168 32.29 41.27 -50.73
C ILE A 168 31.84 39.83 -50.51
N VAL A 169 32.78 38.87 -50.58
CA VAL A 169 32.48 37.44 -50.46
C VAL A 169 31.95 37.11 -49.06
N ILE A 170 32.64 37.54 -48.00
CA ILE A 170 32.24 37.23 -46.62
C ILE A 170 30.93 37.96 -46.26
N GLY A 171 30.74 39.20 -46.70
CA GLY A 171 29.51 39.95 -46.50
C GLY A 171 28.30 39.28 -47.15
N ILE A 172 28.41 38.85 -48.41
CA ILE A 172 27.33 38.15 -49.13
C ILE A 172 27.01 36.81 -48.43
N VAL A 173 28.04 36.04 -48.10
CA VAL A 173 27.85 34.73 -47.45
C VAL A 173 27.22 34.88 -46.08
N GLY A 174 27.69 35.81 -45.25
CA GLY A 174 27.14 36.07 -43.92
C GLY A 174 25.66 36.45 -43.97
N CYS A 175 25.27 37.35 -44.88
CA CYS A 175 23.87 37.74 -45.08
C CYS A 175 22.98 36.58 -45.54
N LEU A 176 23.44 35.81 -46.53
CA LEU A 176 22.70 34.63 -46.99
C LEU A 176 22.53 33.61 -45.86
N MET A 177 23.57 33.40 -45.07
CA MET A 177 23.59 32.46 -43.96
C MET A 177 22.50 32.77 -42.93
N VAL A 178 22.44 34.02 -42.45
CA VAL A 178 21.46 34.47 -41.45
C VAL A 178 20.04 34.44 -42.04
N TRP A 179 19.87 34.90 -43.28
CA TRP A 179 18.54 34.93 -43.92
C TRP A 179 17.93 33.54 -44.06
N PHE A 180 18.75 32.55 -44.45
CA PHE A 180 18.29 31.18 -44.56
C PHE A 180 18.02 30.51 -43.21
N GLU A 181 18.83 30.80 -42.20
CA GLU A 181 18.61 30.29 -40.84
C GLU A 181 17.27 30.80 -40.27
N GLU A 182 16.99 32.10 -40.44
CA GLU A 182 15.72 32.70 -40.02
C GLU A 182 14.53 32.09 -40.78
N TRP A 183 14.67 31.87 -42.09
CA TRP A 183 13.63 31.25 -42.91
C TRP A 183 13.29 29.83 -42.43
N LEU A 184 14.31 28.98 -42.19
CA LEU A 184 14.11 27.63 -41.67
C LEU A 184 13.44 27.64 -40.29
N PHE A 185 13.86 28.54 -39.39
CA PHE A 185 13.30 28.66 -38.05
C PHE A 185 11.81 29.06 -38.05
N ARG A 186 11.42 30.01 -38.90
CA ARG A 186 10.03 30.44 -39.02
C ARG A 186 9.10 29.32 -39.52
N GLU A 187 9.56 28.55 -40.50
CA GLU A 187 8.79 27.44 -41.06
C GLU A 187 8.54 26.33 -40.04
N GLU A 188 9.54 26.00 -39.22
CA GLU A 188 9.43 24.98 -38.17
C GLU A 188 8.47 25.40 -37.05
N ASN A 189 8.56 26.66 -36.59
CA ASN A 189 7.64 27.20 -35.60
C ASN A 189 6.19 27.24 -36.08
N LYS A 190 5.97 27.51 -37.37
CA LYS A 190 4.63 27.51 -37.95
C LYS A 190 4.00 26.12 -37.89
N ARG A 191 4.75 25.09 -38.27
CA ARG A 191 4.29 23.68 -38.24
C ARG A 191 3.97 23.21 -36.83
N ALA A 192 4.83 23.53 -35.86
CA ALA A 192 4.60 23.19 -34.46
C ALA A 192 3.26 23.73 -33.95
N ARG A 193 2.92 24.98 -34.29
CA ARG A 193 1.62 25.59 -33.93
C ARG A 193 0.42 24.93 -34.62
N GLU A 194 0.55 24.57 -35.90
CA GLU A 194 -0.51 23.89 -36.64
C GLU A 194 -0.79 22.49 -36.09
N GLU A 195 0.25 21.76 -35.64
CA GLU A 195 0.09 20.46 -34.99
C GLU A 195 -0.62 20.57 -33.64
N THR A 196 -0.22 21.52 -32.79
CA THR A 196 -0.88 21.75 -31.49
C THR A 196 -2.36 22.10 -31.64
N SER A 197 -2.71 22.99 -32.58
CA SER A 197 -4.10 23.39 -32.80
C SER A 197 -5.00 22.24 -33.25
N LYS A 198 -4.49 21.31 -34.08
CA LYS A 198 -5.25 20.13 -34.52
C LYS A 198 -5.52 19.18 -33.37
N ILE A 199 -4.54 19.00 -32.48
CA ILE A 199 -4.70 18.16 -31.29
C ILE A 199 -5.79 18.73 -30.38
N GLU A 200 -5.77 20.04 -30.11
CA GLU A 200 -6.80 20.66 -29.27
C GLU A 200 -8.22 20.53 -29.85
N GLU A 201 -8.36 20.63 -31.17
CA GLU A 201 -9.66 20.51 -31.84
C GLU A 201 -10.21 19.07 -31.75
N LEU A 202 -9.34 18.07 -31.92
CA LEU A 202 -9.68 16.65 -31.75
C LEU A 202 -10.16 16.34 -30.34
N VAL A 203 -9.45 16.83 -29.31
CA VAL A 203 -9.83 16.62 -27.89
C VAL A 203 -11.20 17.24 -27.60
N ARG A 204 -11.49 18.45 -28.11
CA ARG A 204 -12.80 19.08 -27.91
C ARG A 204 -13.94 18.37 -28.63
N ALA A 205 -13.68 17.78 -29.80
CA ALA A 205 -14.67 17.00 -30.53
C ALA A 205 -14.99 15.68 -29.80
N GLN A 206 -13.96 15.01 -29.29
CA GLN A 206 -14.08 13.79 -28.50
C GLN A 206 -14.95 13.99 -27.24
N ASN A 207 -14.72 15.06 -26.46
CA ASN A 207 -15.51 15.33 -25.26
C ASN A 207 -16.99 15.63 -25.56
N ARG A 208 -17.26 16.37 -26.64
CA ARG A 208 -18.65 16.61 -27.07
C ARG A 208 -19.36 15.32 -27.48
N PHE A 209 -18.65 14.43 -28.17
CA PHE A 209 -19.18 13.13 -28.58
C PHE A 209 -19.59 12.27 -27.38
N PHE A 210 -18.73 12.13 -26.37
CA PHE A 210 -19.04 11.32 -25.18
C PHE A 210 -20.23 11.87 -24.38
N SER A 211 -20.29 13.20 -24.21
CA SER A 211 -21.41 13.84 -23.50
C SER A 211 -22.75 13.60 -24.19
N SER A 212 -22.84 13.70 -25.53
CA SER A 212 -24.08 13.42 -26.26
C SER A 212 -24.43 11.93 -26.28
N MET A 213 -23.42 11.08 -26.46
CA MET A 213 -23.63 9.62 -26.56
C MET A 213 -24.18 9.04 -25.27
N SER A 214 -23.77 9.57 -24.10
CA SER A 214 -24.29 9.08 -22.83
C SER A 214 -25.80 9.32 -22.67
N HIS A 215 -26.30 10.50 -23.02
CA HIS A 215 -27.74 10.76 -22.97
C HIS A 215 -28.52 9.86 -23.95
N GLU A 216 -28.02 9.70 -25.17
CA GLU A 216 -28.63 8.83 -26.19
C GLU A 216 -28.60 7.34 -25.82
N LEU A 217 -27.62 6.90 -25.02
CA LEU A 217 -27.55 5.52 -24.53
C LEU A 217 -28.34 5.29 -23.24
N ARG A 218 -28.40 6.28 -22.34
CA ARG A 218 -29.08 6.15 -21.04
C ARG A 218 -30.59 5.94 -21.21
N THR A 219 -31.22 6.70 -22.10
CA THR A 219 -32.67 6.65 -22.35
C THR A 219 -33.16 5.24 -22.74
N PRO A 220 -32.64 4.57 -23.79
CA PRO A 220 -33.10 3.24 -24.16
C PRO A 220 -32.75 2.17 -23.11
N ILE A 221 -31.63 2.28 -22.39
CA ILE A 221 -31.28 1.31 -21.35
C ILE A 221 -32.24 1.41 -20.16
N ASN A 222 -32.59 2.63 -19.74
CA ASN A 222 -33.56 2.83 -18.67
C ASN A 222 -34.94 2.28 -19.05
N SER A 223 -35.35 2.42 -20.32
CA SER A 223 -36.58 1.79 -20.83
C SER A 223 -36.51 0.25 -20.77
N ILE A 224 -35.39 -0.35 -21.19
CA ILE A 224 -35.19 -1.81 -21.11
C ILE A 224 -35.24 -2.28 -19.65
N LEU A 225 -34.58 -1.57 -18.74
CA LEU A 225 -34.60 -1.90 -17.31
C LEU A 225 -36.00 -1.76 -16.70
N GLY A 226 -36.75 -0.72 -17.08
CA GLY A 226 -38.15 -0.54 -16.65
C GLY A 226 -39.06 -1.67 -17.12
N LEU A 227 -38.96 -2.06 -18.40
CA LEU A 227 -39.71 -3.21 -18.95
C LEU A 227 -39.33 -4.51 -18.26
N ASN A 228 -38.05 -4.69 -17.96
CA ASN A 228 -37.54 -5.88 -17.29
C ASN A 228 -37.99 -5.95 -15.81
N GLU A 229 -38.07 -4.80 -15.13
CA GLU A 229 -38.66 -4.70 -13.80
C GLU A 229 -40.15 -5.07 -13.78
N ILE A 230 -40.90 -4.72 -14.83
CA ILE A 230 -42.30 -5.14 -15.00
C ILE A 230 -42.40 -6.67 -15.12
N ILE A 231 -41.48 -7.31 -15.85
CA ILE A 231 -41.42 -8.79 -15.99
C ILE A 231 -41.15 -9.45 -14.63
N LEU A 232 -40.19 -8.92 -13.86
CA LEU A 232 -39.85 -9.44 -12.53
C LEU A 232 -41.01 -9.35 -11.52
N ARG A 233 -41.98 -8.47 -11.77
CA ARG A 233 -43.17 -8.26 -10.93
C ARG A 233 -44.40 -9.05 -11.38
N GLN A 234 -44.31 -9.86 -12.42
CA GLN A 234 -45.43 -10.69 -12.87
C GLN A 234 -45.57 -11.95 -11.98
N LYS A 235 -46.74 -12.14 -11.38
CA LYS A 235 -47.03 -13.28 -10.47
C LYS A 235 -47.07 -14.63 -11.20
N ASP A 236 -47.22 -14.63 -12.51
CA ASP A 236 -47.28 -15.80 -13.40
C ASP A 236 -45.96 -16.04 -14.18
N ALA A 237 -44.91 -15.26 -13.92
CA ALA A 237 -43.61 -15.45 -14.54
C ALA A 237 -42.99 -16.79 -14.10
N SER A 238 -42.48 -17.57 -15.06
CA SER A 238 -41.76 -18.80 -14.74
C SER A 238 -40.39 -18.50 -14.11
N ASP A 239 -39.85 -19.45 -13.34
CA ASP A 239 -38.51 -19.35 -12.76
C ASP A 239 -37.42 -19.05 -13.81
N GLU A 240 -37.61 -19.54 -15.04
CA GLU A 240 -36.70 -19.28 -16.16
C GLU A 240 -36.79 -17.81 -16.64
N ILE A 241 -38.00 -17.26 -16.75
CA ILE A 241 -38.23 -15.85 -17.08
C ILE A 241 -37.66 -14.93 -15.99
N ILE A 242 -37.86 -15.27 -14.71
CA ILE A 242 -37.31 -14.50 -13.58
C ILE A 242 -35.77 -14.52 -13.61
N ARG A 243 -35.16 -15.67 -13.91
CA ARG A 243 -33.70 -15.77 -14.04
C ARG A 243 -33.18 -14.92 -15.21
N ASP A 244 -33.81 -15.02 -16.37
CA ASP A 244 -33.41 -14.27 -17.55
C ASP A 244 -33.61 -12.76 -17.37
N ALA A 245 -34.70 -12.37 -16.70
CA ALA A 245 -34.95 -10.98 -16.36
C ALA A 245 -33.92 -10.45 -15.35
N ASN A 246 -33.52 -11.22 -14.34
CA ASN A 246 -32.43 -10.81 -13.44
C ASN A 246 -31.09 -10.65 -14.18
N ASN A 247 -30.80 -11.53 -15.16
CA ASN A 247 -29.62 -11.42 -16.00
C ASN A 247 -29.64 -10.15 -16.87
N ILE A 248 -30.78 -9.82 -17.48
CA ILE A 248 -31.00 -8.57 -18.23
C ILE A 248 -30.83 -7.36 -17.32
N GLN A 249 -31.36 -7.41 -16.08
CA GLN A 249 -31.19 -6.33 -15.11
C GLN A 249 -29.72 -6.10 -14.76
N GLY A 250 -28.97 -7.18 -14.53
CA GLY A 250 -27.53 -7.14 -14.29
C GLY A 250 -26.76 -6.52 -15.46
N ALA A 251 -27.02 -7.00 -16.69
CA ALA A 251 -26.37 -6.51 -17.90
C ALA A 251 -26.66 -5.02 -18.18
N GLY A 252 -27.92 -4.57 -17.98
CA GLY A 252 -28.28 -3.17 -18.18
C GLY A 252 -27.65 -2.24 -17.14
N ARG A 253 -27.60 -2.65 -15.86
CA ARG A 253 -26.88 -1.89 -14.81
C ARG A 253 -25.38 -1.81 -15.08
N MET A 254 -24.78 -2.91 -15.54
CA MET A 254 -23.36 -2.92 -15.95
C MET A 254 -23.12 -1.90 -17.06
N LEU A 255 -23.96 -1.88 -18.10
CA LEU A 255 -23.79 -0.98 -19.25
C LEU A 255 -23.92 0.50 -18.85
N LEU A 256 -24.86 0.82 -17.95
CA LEU A 256 -24.97 2.16 -17.36
C LEU A 256 -23.73 2.56 -16.57
N SER A 257 -23.17 1.64 -15.77
CA SER A 257 -21.92 1.87 -15.05
C SER A 257 -20.78 2.21 -16.01
N LEU A 258 -20.61 1.45 -17.09
CA LEU A 258 -19.53 1.69 -18.05
C LEU A 258 -19.67 3.05 -18.75
N ILE A 259 -20.90 3.44 -19.10
CA ILE A 259 -21.17 4.75 -19.69
C ILE A 259 -20.83 5.87 -18.71
N ASN A 260 -21.21 5.72 -17.45
CA ASN A 260 -20.91 6.70 -16.41
C ASN A 260 -19.39 6.80 -16.15
N ASP A 261 -18.68 5.67 -16.10
CA ASP A 261 -17.21 5.64 -15.94
C ASP A 261 -16.50 6.38 -17.10
N ILE A 262 -16.94 6.16 -18.35
CA ILE A 262 -16.39 6.85 -19.52
C ILE A 262 -16.68 8.35 -19.47
N LEU A 263 -17.88 8.73 -19.04
CA LEU A 263 -18.23 10.14 -18.87
C LEU A 263 -17.42 10.82 -17.78
N ASP A 264 -17.27 10.18 -16.62
CA ASP A 264 -16.50 10.71 -15.50
C ASP A 264 -15.05 10.93 -15.94
N LEU A 265 -14.42 9.94 -16.61
CA LEU A 265 -13.09 10.11 -17.19
C LEU A 265 -13.03 11.31 -18.15
N SER A 266 -13.98 11.43 -19.08
CA SER A 266 -14.02 12.54 -20.05
C SER A 266 -14.22 13.91 -19.38
N LYS A 267 -15.03 13.98 -18.32
CA LYS A 267 -15.24 15.22 -17.54
C LYS A 267 -13.98 15.64 -16.80
N ILE A 268 -13.27 14.68 -16.22
CA ILE A 268 -12.03 14.94 -15.49
C ILE A 268 -10.91 15.37 -16.45
N GLU A 269 -10.72 14.67 -17.58
CA GLU A 269 -9.74 15.07 -18.61
C GLU A 269 -10.02 16.46 -19.19
N ALA A 270 -11.29 16.86 -19.26
CA ALA A 270 -11.70 18.18 -19.69
C ALA A 270 -11.54 19.28 -18.63
N GLY A 271 -11.16 18.93 -17.39
CA GLY A 271 -11.08 19.86 -16.25
C GLY A 271 -12.45 20.43 -15.84
N LYS A 272 -13.54 19.70 -16.08
CA LYS A 272 -14.93 20.11 -15.79
C LYS A 272 -15.55 19.35 -14.62
N MET A 273 -14.75 18.60 -13.89
CA MET A 273 -15.19 17.83 -12.72
C MET A 273 -14.99 18.70 -11.47
N ASP A 274 -16.07 19.04 -10.80
CA ASP A 274 -16.02 19.81 -9.55
C ASP A 274 -16.15 18.87 -8.34
N ILE A 275 -15.33 19.08 -7.32
CA ILE A 275 -15.45 18.43 -6.02
C ILE A 275 -16.41 19.28 -5.18
N ILE A 276 -17.51 18.69 -4.72
CA ILE A 276 -18.55 19.41 -3.98
C ILE A 276 -18.54 18.92 -2.54
N PRO A 277 -17.87 19.62 -1.61
CA PRO A 277 -17.80 19.19 -0.24
C PRO A 277 -19.12 19.44 0.49
N VAL A 278 -19.58 18.44 1.23
CA VAL A 278 -20.80 18.43 2.05
C VAL A 278 -20.49 17.88 3.44
N ASN A 279 -21.37 18.14 4.42
CA ASN A 279 -21.29 17.46 5.71
C ASN A 279 -21.75 16.01 5.53
N TYR A 280 -20.95 15.05 5.98
CA TYR A 280 -21.26 13.63 5.91
C TYR A 280 -20.83 12.90 7.18
N ASN A 281 -21.51 11.78 7.46
CA ASN A 281 -21.16 10.90 8.57
C ASN A 281 -20.37 9.70 8.04
N LEU A 282 -19.12 9.54 8.51
CA LEU A 282 -18.24 8.46 8.05
C LEU A 282 -18.80 7.07 8.37
N GLY A 283 -19.44 6.92 9.52
CA GLY A 283 -19.99 5.64 9.97
C GLY A 283 -21.12 5.16 9.08
N VAL A 284 -22.01 6.06 8.69
CA VAL A 284 -23.10 5.78 7.75
C VAL A 284 -22.52 5.40 6.38
N MET A 285 -21.61 6.23 5.85
CA MET A 285 -20.98 5.98 4.56
C MET A 285 -20.28 4.62 4.50
N VAL A 286 -19.50 4.27 5.54
CA VAL A 286 -18.79 2.99 5.60
C VAL A 286 -19.75 1.82 5.77
N SER A 287 -20.84 1.97 6.54
CA SER A 287 -21.86 0.93 6.70
C SER A 287 -22.58 0.62 5.38
N GLU A 288 -22.88 1.64 4.56
CA GLU A 288 -23.47 1.43 3.23
C GLU A 288 -22.52 0.68 2.28
N ILE A 289 -21.24 1.04 2.29
CA ILE A 289 -20.21 0.34 1.51
C ILE A 289 -20.06 -1.10 2.02
N ALA A 290 -20.04 -1.29 3.33
CA ALA A 290 -19.92 -2.59 3.97
C ALA A 290 -20.99 -3.56 3.50
N ASN A 291 -22.26 -3.15 3.56
CA ASN A 291 -23.39 -3.96 3.12
C ASN A 291 -23.29 -4.35 1.64
N MET A 292 -22.86 -3.42 0.79
CA MET A 292 -22.69 -3.69 -0.64
C MET A 292 -21.56 -4.68 -0.91
N MET A 293 -20.46 -4.60 -0.15
CA MET A 293 -19.27 -5.43 -0.34
C MET A 293 -19.43 -6.81 0.31
N TRP A 294 -20.10 -6.90 1.45
CA TRP A 294 -20.35 -8.16 2.18
C TRP A 294 -21.06 -9.17 1.28
N MET A 295 -22.18 -8.77 0.68
CA MET A 295 -22.95 -9.62 -0.23
C MET A 295 -22.11 -10.13 -1.41
N ARG A 296 -21.21 -9.28 -1.96
CA ARG A 296 -20.34 -9.66 -3.09
C ARG A 296 -19.21 -10.60 -2.66
N ALA A 297 -18.65 -10.39 -1.47
CA ALA A 297 -17.63 -11.25 -0.90
C ALA A 297 -18.21 -12.63 -0.56
N GLU A 298 -19.40 -12.68 0.07
CA GLU A 298 -20.09 -13.91 0.44
C GLU A 298 -20.49 -14.74 -0.78
N GLN A 299 -21.00 -14.12 -1.85
CA GLN A 299 -21.28 -14.80 -3.13
C GLN A 299 -20.05 -15.50 -3.73
N LYS A 300 -18.84 -15.05 -3.39
CA LYS A 300 -17.57 -15.65 -3.78
C LYS A 300 -16.93 -16.53 -2.70
N GLY A 301 -17.51 -16.61 -1.50
CA GLY A 301 -16.93 -17.32 -0.36
C GLY A 301 -15.68 -16.65 0.24
N LEU A 302 -15.56 -15.33 0.12
CA LEU A 302 -14.47 -14.54 0.70
C LEU A 302 -14.85 -14.01 2.09
N GLU A 303 -13.87 -13.94 2.99
CA GLU A 303 -14.03 -13.26 4.28
C GLU A 303 -13.86 -11.74 4.08
N PHE A 304 -14.81 -10.92 4.54
CA PHE A 304 -14.73 -9.47 4.46
C PHE A 304 -14.57 -8.86 5.86
N LYS A 305 -13.54 -8.03 6.07
CA LYS A 305 -13.22 -7.40 7.36
C LYS A 305 -13.23 -5.89 7.25
N ILE A 306 -13.70 -5.23 8.31
CA ILE A 306 -13.67 -3.78 8.44
C ILE A 306 -13.01 -3.43 9.77
N GLU A 307 -11.97 -2.60 9.69
CA GLU A 307 -11.20 -2.11 10.83
C GLU A 307 -11.19 -0.59 10.76
N ILE A 308 -11.68 0.08 11.81
CA ILE A 308 -11.79 1.54 11.83
C ILE A 308 -11.23 2.02 13.16
N ASP A 309 -10.37 3.03 13.11
CA ASP A 309 -9.88 3.74 14.30
C ASP A 309 -11.07 4.41 15.02
N PRO A 310 -11.40 3.99 16.26
CA PRO A 310 -12.54 4.52 17.00
C PRO A 310 -12.43 6.02 17.35
N SER A 311 -11.22 6.59 17.26
CA SER A 311 -10.94 7.99 17.57
C SER A 311 -11.20 8.95 16.40
N ILE A 312 -11.57 8.43 15.22
CA ILE A 312 -11.93 9.26 14.07
C ILE A 312 -13.23 10.03 14.37
N PRO A 313 -13.28 11.36 14.10
CA PRO A 313 -14.51 12.13 14.17
C PRO A 313 -15.61 11.60 13.25
N ALA A 314 -16.84 11.48 13.77
CA ALA A 314 -17.96 10.89 13.06
C ALA A 314 -18.47 11.78 11.92
N GLU A 315 -18.49 13.10 12.13
CA GLU A 315 -18.99 14.09 11.17
C GLU A 315 -17.85 14.89 10.55
N MET A 316 -17.77 14.83 9.22
CA MET A 316 -16.74 15.49 8.43
C MET A 316 -17.34 16.30 7.29
N PHE A 317 -16.52 17.17 6.71
CA PHE A 317 -16.87 18.00 5.57
C PHE A 317 -15.97 17.68 4.37
N GLY A 318 -16.58 17.12 3.33
CA GLY A 318 -15.92 16.65 2.12
C GLY A 318 -16.90 16.03 1.14
N ASP A 319 -16.42 15.56 -0.01
CA ASP A 319 -17.28 15.00 -1.05
C ASP A 319 -17.53 13.50 -0.82
N GLU A 320 -18.57 13.18 -0.04
CA GLU A 320 -18.96 11.81 0.31
C GLU A 320 -19.14 10.92 -0.94
N VAL A 321 -19.72 11.46 -2.01
CA VAL A 321 -20.02 10.71 -3.23
C VAL A 321 -18.72 10.25 -3.89
N ARG A 322 -17.71 11.13 -3.98
CA ARG A 322 -16.41 10.77 -4.57
C ARG A 322 -15.58 9.86 -3.67
N ILE A 323 -15.62 10.06 -2.35
CA ILE A 323 -14.96 9.15 -1.40
C ILE A 323 -15.56 7.74 -1.53
N LYS A 324 -16.90 7.64 -1.54
CA LYS A 324 -17.62 6.39 -1.74
C LYS A 324 -17.26 5.75 -3.09
N GLN A 325 -17.20 6.53 -4.17
CA GLN A 325 -16.78 6.05 -5.49
C GLN A 325 -15.35 5.48 -5.50
N ILE A 326 -14.41 6.14 -4.81
CA ILE A 326 -13.03 5.65 -4.65
C ILE A 326 -13.02 4.29 -3.95
N LEU A 327 -13.66 4.20 -2.80
CA LEU A 327 -13.67 2.98 -1.97
C LEU A 327 -14.37 1.81 -2.67
N VAL A 328 -15.53 2.05 -3.29
CA VAL A 328 -16.27 1.02 -4.03
C VAL A 328 -15.44 0.48 -5.20
N ASN A 329 -14.71 1.33 -5.92
CA ASN A 329 -13.84 0.89 -7.02
C ASN A 329 -12.67 0.02 -6.53
N LEU A 330 -12.03 0.41 -5.43
CA LEU A 330 -10.93 -0.36 -4.84
C LEU A 330 -11.41 -1.70 -4.27
N LEU A 331 -12.50 -1.70 -3.50
CA LEU A 331 -13.07 -2.91 -2.89
C LEU A 331 -13.62 -3.88 -3.93
N ASN A 332 -14.26 -3.37 -4.99
CA ASN A 332 -14.69 -4.21 -6.11
C ASN A 332 -13.51 -4.88 -6.79
N ASN A 333 -12.38 -4.18 -6.99
CA ASN A 333 -11.18 -4.80 -7.53
C ASN A 333 -10.62 -5.87 -6.59
N ALA A 334 -10.53 -5.59 -5.29
CA ALA A 334 -10.09 -6.57 -4.28
C ALA A 334 -10.94 -7.86 -4.31
N ILE A 335 -12.27 -7.74 -4.28
CA ILE A 335 -13.19 -8.89 -4.34
C ILE A 335 -13.12 -9.58 -5.72
N LYS A 336 -12.92 -8.83 -6.80
CA LYS A 336 -12.85 -9.35 -8.16
C LYS A 336 -11.61 -10.23 -8.38
N TYR A 337 -10.44 -9.79 -7.90
CA TYR A 337 -9.14 -10.46 -8.12
C TYR A 337 -8.73 -11.42 -6.99
N THR A 338 -9.50 -11.46 -5.90
CA THR A 338 -9.37 -12.50 -4.86
C THR A 338 -10.32 -13.66 -5.17
N LYS A 339 -9.79 -14.88 -5.16
CA LYS A 339 -10.58 -16.11 -5.39
C LYS A 339 -11.02 -16.74 -4.08
N GLU A 340 -10.09 -16.87 -3.15
CA GLU A 340 -10.27 -17.41 -1.81
C GLU A 340 -9.42 -16.55 -0.86
N GLY A 341 -9.82 -16.43 0.41
CA GLY A 341 -9.11 -15.64 1.42
C GLY A 341 -9.92 -14.44 1.91
N THR A 342 -9.23 -13.34 2.24
CA THR A 342 -9.80 -12.21 2.98
C THR A 342 -9.59 -10.89 2.24
N VAL A 343 -10.62 -10.03 2.27
CA VAL A 343 -10.53 -8.63 1.86
C VAL A 343 -10.81 -7.76 3.09
N THR A 344 -9.91 -6.81 3.39
CA THR A 344 -10.00 -5.96 4.58
C THR A 344 -10.03 -4.48 4.18
N LEU A 345 -10.99 -3.74 4.71
CA LEU A 345 -11.04 -2.28 4.68
C LEU A 345 -10.56 -1.74 6.03
N HIS A 346 -9.39 -1.09 6.03
CA HIS A 346 -8.80 -0.48 7.20
C HIS A 346 -8.84 1.05 7.08
N ILE A 347 -9.33 1.76 8.10
CA ILE A 347 -9.48 3.22 8.11
C ILE A 347 -8.83 3.80 9.36
N GLU A 348 -7.91 4.73 9.19
CA GLU A 348 -7.18 5.41 10.27
C GLU A 348 -7.07 6.92 10.03
N LYS A 349 -6.72 7.69 11.06
CA LYS A 349 -6.42 9.13 10.96
C LYS A 349 -4.97 9.45 11.34
N GLU A 350 -4.38 10.39 10.61
CA GLU A 350 -3.21 11.15 11.03
C GLU A 350 -3.69 12.53 11.55
N GLU A 351 -3.30 12.90 12.78
CA GLU A 351 -3.65 14.20 13.35
C GLU A 351 -2.76 15.30 12.78
N LEU A 352 -3.38 16.31 12.19
CA LEU A 352 -2.75 17.55 11.73
C LEU A 352 -3.54 18.74 12.29
N HIS A 353 -2.83 19.85 12.57
CA HIS A 353 -3.43 21.05 13.16
C HIS A 353 -4.32 21.81 12.16
N ASP A 354 -5.24 22.64 12.68
CA ASP A 354 -6.22 23.49 11.97
C ASP A 354 -7.55 22.83 11.52
N ASN A 355 -8.19 22.03 12.38
CA ASN A 355 -9.53 21.45 12.14
C ASN A 355 -9.63 20.53 10.90
N GLU A 356 -8.49 20.10 10.36
CA GLU A 356 -8.38 19.15 9.26
C GLU A 356 -7.66 17.90 9.76
N ILE A 357 -8.20 16.74 9.42
CA ILE A 357 -7.55 15.46 9.64
C ILE A 357 -7.21 14.84 8.31
N ARG A 358 -6.17 14.02 8.30
CA ARG A 358 -5.84 13.22 7.14
C ARG A 358 -6.34 11.81 7.38
N LEU A 359 -7.34 11.39 6.59
CA LEU A 359 -7.85 10.03 6.61
C LEU A 359 -7.01 9.15 5.70
N LEU A 360 -6.68 7.96 6.17
CA LEU A 360 -6.02 6.92 5.39
C LEU A 360 -6.98 5.73 5.25
N PHE A 361 -7.32 5.41 4.01
CA PHE A 361 -8.12 4.26 3.64
C PHE A 361 -7.20 3.20 3.03
N SER A 362 -7.13 2.04 3.64
CA SER A 362 -6.33 0.90 3.17
C SER A 362 -7.25 -0.25 2.78
N VAL A 363 -7.25 -0.63 1.51
CA VAL A 363 -7.94 -1.83 1.00
C VAL A 363 -6.89 -2.92 0.78
N ILE A 364 -6.99 -3.99 1.57
CA ILE A 364 -6.04 -5.09 1.62
C ILE A 364 -6.73 -6.34 1.08
N ASP A 365 -6.12 -7.00 0.11
CA ASP A 365 -6.60 -8.27 -0.46
C ASP A 365 -5.52 -9.35 -0.37
N THR A 366 -5.93 -10.60 -0.16
CA THR A 366 -5.05 -11.78 -0.24
C THR A 366 -5.15 -12.46 -1.62
N GLY A 367 -5.40 -11.67 -2.67
CA GLY A 367 -5.64 -12.16 -4.02
C GLY A 367 -4.37 -12.52 -4.79
N THR A 368 -4.44 -12.50 -6.12
CA THR A 368 -3.32 -12.89 -6.99
C THR A 368 -2.13 -11.94 -6.95
N GLY A 369 -2.25 -10.78 -6.32
CA GLY A 369 -1.27 -9.70 -6.40
C GLY A 369 -1.04 -9.17 -7.82
N ILE A 370 -0.17 -8.17 -7.92
CA ILE A 370 0.17 -7.43 -9.14
C ILE A 370 1.66 -7.58 -9.39
N LYS A 371 2.06 -7.81 -10.65
CA LYS A 371 3.46 -7.91 -11.04
C LYS A 371 4.14 -6.54 -11.05
N GLN A 372 5.43 -6.53 -10.69
CA GLN A 372 6.28 -5.34 -10.60
C GLN A 372 6.33 -4.51 -11.89
N ASP A 373 6.48 -5.17 -13.03
CA ASP A 373 6.54 -4.55 -14.36
C ASP A 373 5.26 -3.79 -14.75
N THR A 374 4.15 -4.10 -14.08
CA THR A 374 2.83 -3.55 -14.37
C THR A 374 2.45 -2.38 -13.45
N LEU A 375 3.06 -2.26 -12.26
CA LEU A 375 2.76 -1.19 -11.30
C LEU A 375 2.84 0.23 -11.87
N PRO A 376 3.83 0.60 -12.73
CA PRO A 376 3.92 1.96 -13.27
C PRO A 376 2.73 2.35 -14.16
N TYR A 377 2.07 1.37 -14.76
CA TYR A 377 0.99 1.56 -15.74
C TYR A 377 -0.38 1.17 -15.17
N LEU A 378 -0.45 0.88 -13.87
CA LEU A 378 -1.66 0.38 -13.21
C LEU A 378 -2.83 1.38 -13.25
N PHE A 379 -2.50 2.68 -13.27
CA PHE A 379 -3.47 3.77 -13.27
C PHE A 379 -3.75 4.32 -14.69
N ASP A 380 -3.19 3.72 -15.73
CA ASP A 380 -3.43 4.14 -17.11
C ASP A 380 -4.82 3.68 -17.58
N ALA A 381 -5.53 4.57 -18.28
CA ALA A 381 -6.88 4.29 -18.75
C ALA A 381 -6.90 3.15 -19.78
N PHE A 382 -7.90 2.27 -19.70
CA PHE A 382 -8.12 1.11 -20.57
C PHE A 382 -7.04 0.01 -20.50
N GLN A 383 -6.11 0.10 -19.55
CA GLN A 383 -5.09 -0.92 -19.39
C GLN A 383 -5.57 -2.05 -18.48
N ARG A 384 -5.36 -3.30 -18.91
CA ARG A 384 -5.72 -4.50 -18.16
C ARG A 384 -4.48 -5.37 -17.93
N VAL A 385 -4.31 -5.80 -16.68
CA VAL A 385 -3.17 -6.65 -16.26
C VAL A 385 -3.47 -8.12 -16.56
N ASP A 386 -2.53 -8.79 -17.24
CA ASP A 386 -2.56 -10.23 -17.55
C ASP A 386 -3.85 -10.71 -18.27
N GLU A 387 -4.15 -10.14 -19.45
CA GLU A 387 -5.36 -10.46 -20.24
C GLU A 387 -5.55 -11.97 -20.52
N GLU A 388 -4.46 -12.74 -20.70
CA GLU A 388 -4.55 -14.18 -20.98
C GLU A 388 -5.10 -14.99 -19.79
N LYS A 389 -4.61 -14.71 -18.56
CA LYS A 389 -5.06 -15.40 -17.33
C LYS A 389 -6.37 -14.84 -16.78
N ASN A 390 -6.61 -13.55 -16.98
CA ASN A 390 -7.79 -12.83 -16.49
C ASN A 390 -8.87 -12.68 -17.57
N SER A 391 -8.79 -13.44 -18.66
CA SER A 391 -9.74 -13.41 -19.79
C SER A 391 -11.20 -13.68 -19.38
N LYS A 392 -11.42 -14.43 -18.29
CA LYS A 392 -12.75 -14.72 -17.72
C LYS A 392 -13.28 -13.63 -16.78
N ILE A 393 -12.46 -12.64 -16.43
CA ILE A 393 -12.82 -11.60 -15.46
C ILE A 393 -13.21 -10.33 -16.23
N GLU A 394 -14.48 -9.94 -16.22
CA GLU A 394 -14.98 -8.79 -16.97
C GLU A 394 -14.59 -7.44 -16.34
N GLY A 395 -14.28 -6.41 -17.14
CA GLY A 395 -14.02 -5.04 -16.66
C GLY A 395 -13.38 -4.12 -17.71
N THR A 396 -13.64 -2.82 -17.60
CA THR A 396 -13.23 -1.78 -18.57
C THR A 396 -11.80 -1.29 -18.43
N GLY A 397 -11.13 -1.56 -17.31
CA GLY A 397 -9.82 -0.98 -17.02
C GLY A 397 -9.86 0.52 -16.70
N LEU A 398 -11.04 1.06 -16.39
CA LEU A 398 -11.21 2.50 -16.08
C LEU A 398 -11.20 2.80 -14.58
N GLY A 399 -11.59 1.85 -13.74
CA GLY A 399 -11.83 2.09 -12.31
C GLY A 399 -10.61 2.67 -11.56
N LEU A 400 -9.41 2.13 -11.77
CA LEU A 400 -8.20 2.64 -11.09
C LEU A 400 -7.75 3.99 -11.63
N ALA A 401 -7.90 4.24 -12.94
CA ALA A 401 -7.62 5.55 -13.54
C ALA A 401 -8.54 6.64 -12.96
N ILE A 402 -9.84 6.34 -12.81
CA ILE A 402 -10.82 7.23 -12.17
C ILE A 402 -10.43 7.47 -10.70
N VAL A 403 -10.09 6.42 -9.95
CA VAL A 403 -9.63 6.57 -8.56
C VAL A 403 -8.44 7.51 -8.46
N LYS A 404 -7.41 7.32 -9.30
CA LYS A 404 -6.22 8.16 -9.30
C LYS A 404 -6.57 9.62 -9.55
N GLN A 405 -7.38 9.88 -10.57
CA GLN A 405 -7.80 11.24 -10.92
C GLN A 405 -8.67 11.90 -9.83
N LEU A 406 -9.60 11.16 -9.21
CA LEU A 406 -10.41 11.67 -8.11
C LEU A 406 -9.56 12.00 -6.88
N VAL A 407 -8.61 11.13 -6.53
CA VAL A 407 -7.67 11.39 -5.43
C VAL A 407 -6.83 12.63 -5.71
N ASP A 408 -6.34 12.79 -6.95
CA ASP A 408 -5.56 13.97 -7.35
C ASP A 408 -6.41 15.26 -7.34
N LEU A 409 -7.69 15.21 -7.73
CA LEU A 409 -8.63 16.34 -7.63
C LEU A 409 -8.97 16.73 -6.18
N MET A 410 -8.85 15.79 -5.23
CA MET A 410 -9.09 15.99 -3.80
C MET A 410 -7.79 16.31 -3.04
N ASP A 411 -6.70 16.66 -3.73
CA ASP A 411 -5.37 16.92 -3.16
C ASP A 411 -4.84 15.77 -2.27
N GLY A 412 -5.23 14.55 -2.60
CA GLY A 412 -4.86 13.34 -1.89
C GLY A 412 -3.64 12.63 -2.47
N LYS A 413 -3.31 11.47 -1.90
CA LYS A 413 -2.28 10.58 -2.44
C LYS A 413 -2.75 9.13 -2.38
N ILE A 414 -2.61 8.42 -3.50
CA ILE A 414 -2.81 6.97 -3.60
C ILE A 414 -1.46 6.28 -3.77
N THR A 415 -1.25 5.18 -3.04
CA THR A 415 -0.08 4.31 -3.14
C THR A 415 -0.54 2.85 -3.19
N VAL A 416 0.19 2.03 -3.93
CA VAL A 416 -0.06 0.59 -4.05
C VAL A 416 1.18 -0.16 -3.59
N SER A 417 0.97 -1.24 -2.83
CA SER A 417 1.99 -2.20 -2.41
C SER A 417 1.44 -3.58 -2.74
N SER A 418 2.14 -4.37 -3.56
CA SER A 418 1.64 -5.69 -3.94
C SER A 418 2.78 -6.67 -4.17
N VAL A 419 2.56 -7.89 -3.69
CA VAL A 419 3.43 -9.04 -3.93
C VAL A 419 2.64 -10.04 -4.76
N TYR A 420 3.23 -10.42 -5.89
CA TYR A 420 2.57 -11.33 -6.82
C TYR A 420 2.32 -12.69 -6.13
N MET A 421 1.07 -13.16 -6.22
CA MET A 421 0.51 -14.35 -5.56
C MET A 421 0.29 -14.28 -4.04
N GLU A 422 0.62 -13.17 -3.37
CA GLU A 422 0.30 -13.00 -1.94
C GLU A 422 -0.82 -11.98 -1.69
N GLY A 423 -0.99 -11.00 -2.58
CA GLY A 423 -2.06 -10.01 -2.50
C GLY A 423 -1.63 -8.59 -2.80
N SER A 424 -2.52 -7.64 -2.53
CA SER A 424 -2.27 -6.22 -2.76
C SER A 424 -2.82 -5.36 -1.63
N THR A 425 -2.23 -4.18 -1.45
CA THR A 425 -2.68 -3.16 -0.52
C THR A 425 -2.72 -1.83 -1.26
N PHE A 426 -3.93 -1.28 -1.40
CA PHE A 426 -4.15 0.05 -1.94
C PHE A 426 -4.42 1.01 -0.78
N MET A 427 -3.57 2.02 -0.63
CA MET A 427 -3.71 3.04 0.41
C MET A 427 -4.02 4.38 -0.22
N VAL A 428 -5.11 5.00 0.19
CA VAL A 428 -5.57 6.33 -0.25
C VAL A 428 -5.57 7.26 0.95
N SER A 429 -4.92 8.41 0.81
CA SER A 429 -4.91 9.47 1.83
C SER A 429 -5.66 10.70 1.34
N LEU A 430 -6.62 11.19 2.13
CA LEU A 430 -7.47 12.34 1.81
C LEU A 430 -7.54 13.31 2.99
N TRP A 431 -7.49 14.61 2.70
CA TRP A 431 -7.70 15.67 3.69
C TRP A 431 -9.18 15.91 3.91
N GLN A 432 -9.64 15.89 5.16
CA GLN A 432 -11.04 16.09 5.51
C GLN A 432 -11.16 17.08 6.66
N LYS A 433 -12.12 18.01 6.55
CA LYS A 433 -12.43 18.96 7.62
C LYS A 433 -13.33 18.28 8.65
N VAL A 434 -13.08 18.55 9.92
CA VAL A 434 -13.89 18.02 11.02
C VAL A 434 -15.01 18.99 11.33
N THR A 435 -16.26 18.52 11.26
CA THR A 435 -17.45 19.32 11.58
C THR A 435 -17.84 19.17 13.04
N SER A 436 -17.80 17.94 13.57
CA SER A 436 -17.95 17.64 14.99
C SER A 436 -16.78 16.79 15.48
N PRO A 437 -16.16 17.11 16.63
CA PRO A 437 -15.07 16.31 17.21
C PRO A 437 -15.55 15.00 17.85
N ASP A 438 -16.85 14.72 17.87
CA ASP A 438 -17.40 13.49 18.46
C ASP A 438 -16.86 12.26 17.72
N ALA A 439 -16.19 11.40 18.46
CA ALA A 439 -15.57 10.20 17.91
C ALA A 439 -16.63 9.17 17.48
N ILE A 440 -16.33 8.44 16.41
CA ILE A 440 -17.22 7.43 15.82
C ILE A 440 -17.50 6.26 16.76
N GLY A 441 -16.56 5.93 17.66
CA GLY A 441 -16.70 4.84 18.62
C GLY A 441 -16.81 3.46 17.95
N ASN A 442 -17.53 2.54 18.59
CA ASN A 442 -17.76 1.19 18.06
C ASN A 442 -18.96 1.17 17.13
N LEU A 443 -18.72 1.01 15.82
CA LEU A 443 -19.77 0.79 14.83
C LEU A 443 -20.28 -0.65 14.92
N ASN A 444 -21.60 -0.82 15.14
CA ASN A 444 -22.32 -2.07 14.96
C ASN A 444 -22.99 -2.05 13.58
N ILE A 445 -22.54 -2.91 12.67
CA ILE A 445 -22.97 -2.91 11.25
C ILE A 445 -24.25 -3.78 11.02
N SER A 446 -24.93 -4.24 12.08
CA SER A 446 -25.84 -5.40 12.01
C SER A 446 -27.33 -5.14 11.73
N ASP A 447 -27.78 -3.91 11.50
CA ASP A 447 -29.23 -3.60 11.55
C ASP A 447 -29.98 -3.66 10.19
N TYR A 448 -29.33 -4.01 9.07
CA TYR A 448 -29.97 -3.94 7.74
C TYR A 448 -30.28 -5.28 7.03
N GLU A 449 -29.86 -6.43 7.57
CA GLU A 449 -29.82 -7.69 6.78
C GLU A 449 -31.02 -8.64 6.85
N LYS A 450 -32.01 -8.48 7.74
CA LYS A 450 -33.10 -9.50 7.85
C LYS A 450 -34.29 -9.36 6.89
N ASN A 451 -34.32 -8.36 6.01
CA ASN A 451 -35.45 -8.15 5.08
C ASN A 451 -35.34 -8.90 3.73
N LYS A 452 -34.44 -9.88 3.57
CA LYS A 452 -34.13 -10.39 2.21
C LYS A 452 -33.93 -11.89 2.01
N THR A 453 -34.43 -12.74 2.90
CA THR A 453 -34.44 -14.19 2.63
C THR A 453 -35.86 -14.65 2.27
N ARG A 454 -36.10 -14.77 0.96
CA ARG A 454 -37.25 -15.42 0.30
C ARG A 454 -38.61 -15.25 1.01
N SER A 455 -39.24 -14.10 0.81
CA SER A 455 -40.69 -14.01 0.86
C SER A 455 -41.17 -13.37 -0.43
N GLU A 456 -42.39 -13.69 -0.86
CA GLU A 456 -43.13 -12.88 -1.82
C GLU A 456 -42.95 -11.39 -1.48
N PHE A 457 -42.88 -10.53 -2.49
CA PHE A 457 -42.85 -9.08 -2.27
C PHE A 457 -44.09 -8.69 -1.47
N ILE A 458 -43.89 -8.32 -0.20
CA ILE A 458 -44.91 -7.75 0.68
C ILE A 458 -44.59 -6.24 0.74
N PRO A 459 -45.51 -5.37 0.32
CA PRO A 459 -45.30 -3.91 0.42
C PRO A 459 -45.12 -3.52 1.90
N GLU A 460 -44.30 -2.50 2.15
CA GLU A 460 -43.97 -2.07 3.53
C GLU A 460 -45.22 -1.59 4.29
N PHE A 461 -46.25 -1.18 3.54
CA PHE A 461 -47.58 -0.86 4.01
C PHE A 461 -48.63 -1.10 2.92
N THR A 462 -49.89 -1.21 3.33
CA THR A 462 -51.04 -1.05 2.41
C THR A 462 -51.86 0.18 2.80
N ALA A 463 -52.40 0.88 1.81
CA ALA A 463 -53.18 2.09 2.03
C ALA A 463 -54.34 2.21 1.03
N PRO A 464 -55.36 1.34 1.12
CA PRO A 464 -56.46 1.28 0.15
C PRO A 464 -57.35 2.54 0.10
N GLU A 465 -57.26 3.42 1.10
CA GLU A 465 -58.01 4.68 1.15
C GLU A 465 -57.19 5.90 0.68
N VAL A 466 -55.98 5.68 0.15
CA VAL A 466 -55.09 6.74 -0.34
C VAL A 466 -55.20 6.84 -1.86
N ARG A 467 -55.38 8.08 -2.34
CA ARG A 467 -55.45 8.39 -3.76
C ARG A 467 -54.25 9.21 -4.22
N ILE A 468 -53.54 8.75 -5.23
CA ILE A 468 -52.32 9.38 -5.74
C ILE A 468 -52.51 9.78 -7.20
N LEU A 469 -52.00 10.96 -7.57
CA LEU A 469 -51.89 11.37 -8.97
C LEU A 469 -50.42 11.35 -9.40
N ILE A 470 -50.13 10.69 -10.52
CA ILE A 470 -48.79 10.66 -11.13
C ILE A 470 -48.82 11.44 -12.45
N VAL A 471 -47.93 12.41 -12.61
CA VAL A 471 -47.86 13.29 -13.79
C VAL A 471 -46.49 13.19 -14.44
N ASP A 472 -46.43 12.65 -15.65
CA ASP A 472 -45.19 12.45 -16.42
C ASP A 472 -45.53 12.44 -17.92
N ASP A 473 -44.70 13.07 -18.77
CA ASP A 473 -44.94 13.15 -20.21
C ASP A 473 -44.63 11.85 -20.96
N ASN A 474 -43.96 10.91 -20.29
CA ASN A 474 -43.61 9.61 -20.84
C ASN A 474 -44.54 8.52 -20.27
N GLU A 475 -45.40 7.97 -21.14
CA GLU A 475 -46.33 6.88 -20.83
C GLU A 475 -45.63 5.65 -20.19
N MET A 476 -44.36 5.41 -20.50
CA MET A 476 -43.59 4.32 -19.91
C MET A 476 -43.25 4.58 -18.44
N ASN A 477 -42.91 5.81 -18.07
CA ASN A 477 -42.65 6.17 -16.67
C ASN A 477 -43.93 6.03 -15.87
N LEU A 478 -45.06 6.53 -16.39
CA LEU A 478 -46.38 6.36 -15.77
C LEU A 478 -46.71 4.89 -15.52
N ALA A 479 -46.46 4.02 -16.50
CA ALA A 479 -46.71 2.58 -16.38
C ALA A 479 -45.80 1.92 -15.34
N VAL A 480 -44.51 2.31 -15.29
CA VAL A 480 -43.54 1.80 -14.30
C VAL A 480 -43.95 2.26 -12.91
N GLU A 481 -44.13 3.55 -12.68
CA GLU A 481 -44.45 4.12 -11.37
C GLU A 481 -45.79 3.59 -10.82
N SER A 482 -46.81 3.47 -11.68
CA SER A 482 -48.09 2.85 -11.31
C SER A 482 -47.90 1.37 -10.94
N LYS A 483 -47.03 0.65 -11.66
CA LYS A 483 -46.74 -0.76 -11.36
C LYS A 483 -45.87 -0.93 -10.12
N LEU A 484 -45.02 0.06 -9.81
CA LEU A 484 -44.22 0.08 -8.58
C LEU A 484 -45.10 0.12 -7.34
N LEU A 485 -46.19 0.89 -7.40
CA LEU A 485 -47.15 1.07 -6.30
C LEU A 485 -48.32 0.09 -6.28
N TYR A 486 -48.46 -0.76 -7.30
CA TYR A 486 -49.65 -1.60 -7.49
C TYR A 486 -50.02 -2.44 -6.25
N ASP A 487 -49.04 -3.05 -5.60
CA ASP A 487 -49.30 -3.93 -4.45
C ASP A 487 -49.60 -3.17 -3.14
N THR A 488 -49.43 -1.85 -3.10
CA THR A 488 -49.80 -1.00 -1.94
C THR A 488 -51.31 -0.77 -1.80
N GLU A 489 -52.09 -1.25 -2.76
CA GLU A 489 -53.55 -1.14 -2.86
C GLU A 489 -54.11 0.29 -2.98
N MET A 490 -53.25 1.30 -3.17
CA MET A 490 -53.64 2.70 -3.36
C MET A 490 -54.39 2.91 -4.69
N GLU A 491 -55.28 3.91 -4.74
CA GLU A 491 -55.95 4.33 -5.98
C GLU A 491 -55.03 5.30 -6.74
N ILE A 492 -54.50 4.87 -7.89
CA ILE A 492 -53.50 5.61 -8.68
C ILE A 492 -54.16 6.13 -9.95
N ASP A 493 -54.22 7.46 -10.08
CA ASP A 493 -54.58 8.15 -11.32
C ASP A 493 -53.30 8.65 -12.03
N THR A 494 -53.30 8.70 -13.36
CA THR A 494 -52.15 9.13 -14.17
C THR A 494 -52.53 10.24 -15.14
N ALA A 495 -51.62 11.18 -15.38
CA ALA A 495 -51.77 12.28 -16.34
C ALA A 495 -50.50 12.44 -17.20
N ILE A 496 -50.68 12.61 -18.51
CA ILE A 496 -49.57 12.71 -19.48
C ILE A 496 -49.08 14.15 -19.70
N ASN A 497 -49.70 15.14 -19.08
CA ASN A 497 -49.32 16.56 -19.17
C ASN A 497 -49.95 17.39 -18.03
N GLY A 498 -49.51 18.63 -17.89
CA GLY A 498 -49.98 19.55 -16.85
C GLY A 498 -51.45 19.96 -16.99
N GLU A 499 -52.00 20.04 -18.20
CA GLU A 499 -53.41 20.36 -18.44
C GLU A 499 -54.36 19.26 -17.93
N ASP A 500 -54.02 17.99 -18.18
CA ASP A 500 -54.77 16.83 -17.71
C ASP A 500 -54.72 16.78 -16.18
N ALA A 501 -53.55 17.00 -15.58
CA ALA A 501 -53.38 17.10 -14.14
C ALA A 501 -54.25 18.20 -13.51
N LEU A 502 -54.34 19.38 -14.14
CA LEU A 502 -55.21 20.48 -13.68
C LEU A 502 -56.71 20.13 -13.77
N SER A 503 -57.10 19.37 -14.79
CA SER A 503 -58.49 18.93 -14.95
C SER A 503 -58.89 17.92 -13.86
N MET A 504 -57.99 16.98 -13.55
CA MET A 504 -58.19 15.94 -12.53
C MET A 504 -58.19 16.55 -11.12
N THR A 505 -57.24 17.42 -10.82
CA THR A 505 -57.15 18.12 -9.53
C THR A 505 -58.27 19.14 -9.28
N LEU A 506 -59.09 19.47 -10.29
CA LEU A 506 -60.31 20.26 -10.09
C LEU A 506 -61.45 19.42 -9.51
N ASN A 507 -61.59 18.19 -10.00
CA ASN A 507 -62.76 17.34 -9.78
C ASN A 507 -62.56 16.37 -8.61
N ASP A 508 -61.33 15.88 -8.44
CA ASP A 508 -60.98 14.83 -7.50
C ASP A 508 -59.99 15.35 -6.46
N ARG A 509 -60.06 14.81 -5.23
CA ARG A 509 -59.09 15.12 -4.17
C ARG A 509 -58.08 13.98 -4.07
N TYR A 510 -56.80 14.33 -4.12
CA TYR A 510 -55.67 13.43 -3.95
C TYR A 510 -55.07 13.60 -2.55
N ASP A 511 -54.38 12.57 -2.09
CA ASP A 511 -53.60 12.58 -0.84
C ASP A 511 -52.14 12.94 -1.11
N VAL A 512 -51.58 12.56 -2.27
CA VAL A 512 -50.24 12.96 -2.74
C VAL A 512 -50.22 13.09 -4.27
N ILE A 513 -49.42 14.01 -4.81
CA ILE A 513 -49.18 14.15 -6.25
C ILE A 513 -47.68 13.96 -6.53
N LEU A 514 -47.34 13.04 -7.43
CA LEU A 514 -46.00 12.88 -8.00
C LEU A 514 -45.96 13.61 -9.35
N MET A 515 -44.98 14.48 -9.57
CA MET A 515 -44.95 15.31 -10.78
C MET A 515 -43.55 15.47 -11.37
N ASP A 516 -43.41 15.20 -12.66
CA ASP A 516 -42.18 15.50 -13.39
C ASP A 516 -41.96 17.03 -13.47
N HIS A 517 -40.70 17.45 -13.30
CA HIS A 517 -40.30 18.82 -13.56
C HIS A 517 -40.33 19.13 -15.06
N LEU A 518 -39.76 18.27 -15.91
CA LEU A 518 -39.48 18.58 -17.31
C LEU A 518 -40.57 18.04 -18.24
N MET A 519 -41.71 18.74 -18.27
CA MET A 519 -42.83 18.40 -19.16
C MET A 519 -42.98 19.40 -20.32
N PRO A 520 -43.35 18.96 -21.54
CA PRO A 520 -43.61 19.84 -22.67
C PRO A 520 -44.79 20.78 -22.44
N GLY A 521 -44.62 22.05 -22.82
CA GLY A 521 -45.70 23.06 -22.75
C GLY A 521 -45.85 23.70 -21.37
N MET A 522 -46.27 22.91 -20.37
CA MET A 522 -46.39 23.33 -18.97
C MET A 522 -45.45 22.51 -18.11
N ASP A 523 -44.37 23.13 -17.62
CA ASP A 523 -43.44 22.49 -16.69
C ASP A 523 -44.07 22.19 -15.32
N GLY A 524 -43.44 21.30 -14.56
CA GLY A 524 -43.95 20.85 -13.26
C GLY A 524 -44.07 21.97 -12.22
N ILE A 525 -43.18 22.97 -12.24
CA ILE A 525 -43.24 24.13 -11.32
C ILE A 525 -44.50 24.94 -11.61
N LYS A 526 -44.74 25.26 -12.87
CA LYS A 526 -45.91 26.02 -13.32
C LYS A 526 -47.21 25.25 -13.10
N CYS A 527 -47.22 23.94 -13.34
CA CYS A 527 -48.37 23.08 -13.06
C CYS A 527 -48.70 23.08 -11.56
N MET A 528 -47.69 22.88 -10.70
CA MET A 528 -47.82 22.97 -9.24
C MET A 528 -48.43 24.30 -8.81
N GLN A 529 -47.89 25.43 -9.29
CA GLN A 529 -48.40 26.76 -8.96
C GLN A 529 -49.86 26.96 -9.37
N LEU A 530 -50.29 26.38 -10.49
CA LEU A 530 -51.67 26.45 -10.96
C LEU A 530 -52.60 25.57 -10.10
N ILE A 531 -52.17 24.37 -9.71
CA ILE A 531 -52.91 23.49 -8.78
C ILE A 531 -53.12 24.21 -7.43
N ARG A 532 -52.09 24.87 -6.89
CA ARG A 532 -52.17 25.64 -5.64
C ARG A 532 -53.11 26.86 -5.70
N ASN A 533 -53.29 27.44 -6.89
CA ASN A 533 -54.10 28.66 -7.10
C ASN A 533 -55.46 28.40 -7.75
N GLN A 534 -55.83 27.14 -7.94
CA GLN A 534 -57.06 26.74 -8.59
C GLN A 534 -58.30 27.17 -7.80
N THR A 535 -59.15 28.00 -8.41
CA THR A 535 -60.33 28.56 -7.73
C THR A 535 -61.39 27.48 -7.57
N GLY A 536 -61.68 27.10 -6.32
CA GLY A 536 -62.57 25.97 -6.00
C GLY A 536 -61.90 24.59 -6.03
N GLY A 537 -60.58 24.51 -6.27
CA GLY A 537 -59.83 23.26 -6.32
C GLY A 537 -59.69 22.59 -4.94
N LEU A 538 -59.80 21.26 -4.92
CA LEU A 538 -59.74 20.46 -3.70
C LEU A 538 -58.31 20.13 -3.23
N ASN A 539 -57.29 20.41 -4.06
CA ASN A 539 -55.91 19.96 -3.87
C ASN A 539 -54.91 21.05 -3.47
N LYS A 540 -55.40 22.22 -3.02
CA LYS A 540 -54.56 23.37 -2.70
C LYS A 540 -53.47 23.07 -1.66
N HIS A 541 -53.70 22.15 -0.74
CA HIS A 541 -52.78 21.80 0.35
C HIS A 541 -52.25 20.36 0.26
N VAL A 542 -52.46 19.69 -0.87
CA VAL A 542 -51.98 18.32 -1.07
C VAL A 542 -50.46 18.33 -1.27
N PRO A 543 -49.70 17.42 -0.64
CA PRO A 543 -48.27 17.26 -0.90
C PRO A 543 -47.98 17.00 -2.38
N ILE A 544 -47.09 17.79 -2.97
CA ILE A 544 -46.63 17.64 -4.35
C ILE A 544 -45.13 17.38 -4.32
N ILE A 545 -44.75 16.19 -4.80
CA ILE A 545 -43.37 15.69 -4.81
C ILE A 545 -42.86 15.72 -6.25
N VAL A 546 -41.73 16.40 -6.48
CA VAL A 546 -41.12 16.48 -7.81
C VAL A 546 -40.34 15.21 -8.13
N VAL A 547 -40.50 14.65 -9.32
CA VAL A 547 -39.75 13.49 -9.81
C VAL A 547 -38.83 13.96 -10.94
N THR A 548 -37.51 13.92 -10.75
CA THR A 548 -36.55 14.58 -11.67
C THR A 548 -35.28 13.77 -11.90
N ALA A 549 -34.63 13.96 -13.05
CA ALA A 549 -33.34 13.36 -13.38
C ALA A 549 -32.13 14.22 -12.96
N ASN A 550 -32.34 15.44 -12.45
CA ASN A 550 -31.28 16.37 -12.07
C ASN A 550 -31.16 16.47 -10.53
N ALA A 551 -29.95 16.27 -10.01
CA ALA A 551 -29.66 16.11 -8.58
C ALA A 551 -28.61 17.11 -8.06
N GLY A 552 -28.45 18.26 -8.70
CA GLY A 552 -27.56 19.31 -8.20
C GLY A 552 -28.12 19.95 -6.94
N THR A 553 -27.25 20.42 -6.03
CA THR A 553 -27.65 21.20 -4.85
C THR A 553 -28.44 22.44 -5.24
N GLU A 554 -28.09 23.08 -6.37
CA GLU A 554 -28.82 24.21 -6.96
C GLU A 554 -30.25 23.83 -7.40
N ASP A 555 -30.46 22.60 -7.89
CA ASP A 555 -31.79 22.12 -8.29
C ASP A 555 -32.66 21.83 -7.07
N ILE A 556 -32.09 21.25 -6.00
CA ILE A 556 -32.82 20.97 -4.75
C ILE A 556 -33.27 22.28 -4.09
N GLU A 557 -32.39 23.29 -4.03
CA GLU A 557 -32.76 24.63 -3.57
C GLU A 557 -33.85 25.27 -4.45
N LEU A 558 -33.77 25.08 -5.77
CA LEU A 558 -34.80 25.54 -6.70
C LEU A 558 -36.17 24.88 -6.41
N TYR A 559 -36.24 23.57 -6.18
CA TYR A 559 -37.50 22.89 -5.91
C TYR A 559 -38.11 23.30 -4.56
N ASN A 560 -37.27 23.37 -3.53
CA ASN A 560 -37.69 23.82 -2.19
C ASN A 560 -38.18 25.28 -2.22
N SER A 561 -37.47 26.17 -2.90
CA SER A 561 -37.87 27.58 -3.04
C SER A 561 -39.08 27.79 -3.94
N SER A 562 -39.33 26.87 -4.88
CA SER A 562 -40.49 26.90 -5.78
C SER A 562 -41.79 26.46 -5.10
N GLY A 563 -41.73 25.70 -4.01
CA GLY A 563 -42.88 25.27 -3.22
C GLY A 563 -43.30 23.81 -3.39
N PHE A 564 -42.40 22.94 -3.86
CA PHE A 564 -42.58 21.48 -3.76
C PHE A 564 -42.37 21.01 -2.31
N ASP A 565 -43.09 19.96 -1.92
CA ASP A 565 -43.02 19.41 -0.55
C ASP A 565 -41.88 18.39 -0.41
N GLY A 566 -41.46 17.77 -1.52
CA GLY A 566 -40.33 16.85 -1.55
C GLY A 566 -39.84 16.58 -2.97
N TYR A 567 -38.78 15.78 -3.11
CA TYR A 567 -38.23 15.37 -4.39
C TYR A 567 -37.84 13.89 -4.43
N ILE A 568 -37.86 13.31 -5.63
CA ILE A 568 -37.45 11.94 -5.93
C ILE A 568 -36.59 11.94 -7.19
N LEU A 569 -35.47 11.19 -7.17
CA LEU A 569 -34.54 11.09 -8.29
C LEU A 569 -34.89 9.94 -9.23
N LYS A 570 -34.87 10.20 -10.54
CA LYS A 570 -35.00 9.19 -11.59
C LYS A 570 -33.63 8.50 -11.84
N PRO A 571 -33.58 7.17 -12.06
CA PRO A 571 -34.69 6.23 -12.17
C PRO A 571 -35.29 5.88 -10.81
N VAL A 572 -36.62 5.82 -10.76
CA VAL A 572 -37.37 5.64 -9.50
C VAL A 572 -37.38 4.19 -9.08
N SER A 573 -37.06 3.91 -7.81
CA SER A 573 -37.17 2.57 -7.23
C SER A 573 -38.43 2.45 -6.39
N GLY A 574 -39.07 1.27 -6.36
CA GLY A 574 -40.29 1.05 -5.59
C GLY A 574 -40.15 1.42 -4.11
N LYS A 575 -39.02 1.04 -3.49
CA LYS A 575 -38.73 1.35 -2.07
C LYS A 575 -38.65 2.87 -1.81
N GLN A 576 -37.93 3.62 -2.65
CA GLN A 576 -37.84 5.07 -2.49
C GLN A 576 -39.19 5.75 -2.68
N LEU A 577 -40.01 5.23 -3.58
CA LEU A 577 -41.37 5.71 -3.82
C LEU A 577 -42.25 5.46 -2.59
N GLU A 578 -42.22 4.24 -2.03
CA GLU A 578 -42.95 3.85 -0.82
C GLU A 578 -42.53 4.67 0.42
N GLU A 579 -41.23 4.80 0.68
CA GLU A 579 -40.67 5.60 1.79
C GLU A 579 -41.12 7.06 1.70
N LYS A 580 -41.01 7.67 0.52
CA LYS A 580 -41.42 9.07 0.31
C LYS A 580 -42.92 9.24 0.44
N LEU A 581 -43.72 8.31 -0.06
CA LEU A 581 -45.17 8.36 0.12
C LEU A 581 -45.56 8.21 1.59
N LEU A 582 -44.91 7.33 2.35
CA LEU A 582 -45.12 7.18 3.80
C LEU A 582 -44.88 8.48 4.60
N GLU A 583 -43.95 9.34 4.18
CA GLU A 583 -43.70 10.63 4.82
C GLU A 583 -44.90 11.61 4.68
N TYR A 584 -45.64 11.54 3.57
CA TYR A 584 -46.69 12.51 3.21
C TYR A 584 -48.11 11.95 3.28
N ILE A 585 -48.28 10.63 3.35
CA ILE A 585 -49.56 9.97 3.55
C ILE A 585 -49.98 10.07 5.02
N PRO A 586 -51.26 10.35 5.32
CA PRO A 586 -51.74 10.39 6.70
C PRO A 586 -51.64 9.02 7.40
N GLU A 587 -51.00 8.98 8.58
CA GLU A 587 -50.71 7.75 9.33
C GLU A 587 -51.95 6.90 9.67
N TYR A 588 -53.14 7.51 9.75
CA TYR A 588 -54.41 6.79 9.99
C TYR A 588 -54.94 6.01 8.77
N LYS A 589 -54.42 6.26 7.56
CA LYS A 589 -54.78 5.55 6.33
C LYS A 589 -53.81 4.42 5.97
N VAL A 590 -52.77 4.22 6.79
CA VAL A 590 -51.67 3.29 6.54
C VAL A 590 -51.84 2.07 7.43
N VAL A 591 -51.91 0.89 6.83
CA VAL A 591 -51.87 -0.40 7.53
C VAL A 591 -50.44 -0.93 7.41
N ARG A 592 -49.68 -0.86 8.51
CA ARG A 592 -48.29 -1.36 8.56
C ARG A 592 -48.29 -2.86 8.88
N SER A 593 -47.48 -3.63 8.16
CA SER A 593 -47.24 -5.04 8.44
C SER A 593 -46.46 -5.19 9.75
N ALA A 594 -46.97 -5.97 10.71
CA ALA A 594 -46.41 -6.09 12.07
C ALA A 594 -45.06 -6.84 12.07
N GLY A 595 -44.01 -6.20 12.58
CA GLY A 595 -42.68 -6.78 12.75
C GLY A 595 -42.53 -7.58 14.04
N THR A 596 -41.93 -8.77 13.92
CA THR A 596 -41.61 -9.70 15.01
C THR A 596 -40.23 -9.38 15.59
N ASP A 597 -40.14 -9.21 16.91
CA ASP A 597 -38.88 -9.10 17.65
C ASP A 597 -38.09 -10.41 17.61
N LEU A 598 -36.78 -10.36 17.28
CA LEU A 598 -35.65 -10.90 18.09
C LEU A 598 -34.29 -11.02 17.36
N ASN A 599 -33.27 -10.67 18.17
CA ASN A 599 -31.89 -11.15 18.29
C ASN A 599 -30.77 -10.72 17.31
N LYS A 600 -29.75 -10.13 17.98
CA LYS A 600 -28.52 -9.46 17.54
C LYS A 600 -27.40 -10.44 17.17
N VAL A 601 -26.68 -10.15 16.10
CA VAL A 601 -25.30 -10.62 15.87
C VAL A 601 -24.42 -9.38 15.77
N GLN A 602 -23.48 -9.20 16.71
CA GLN A 602 -22.58 -8.04 16.75
C GLN A 602 -21.33 -8.28 15.89
N MET A 603 -21.10 -7.44 14.89
CA MET A 603 -19.75 -7.17 14.40
C MET A 603 -19.19 -5.95 15.15
N ASN A 604 -18.30 -6.20 16.11
CA ASN A 604 -17.54 -5.15 16.78
C ASN A 604 -16.32 -4.78 15.93
N THR A 605 -16.40 -3.63 15.24
CA THR A 605 -15.32 -3.04 14.41
C THR A 605 -14.03 -2.71 15.17
N ALA A 606 -14.08 -2.58 16.51
CA ALA A 606 -12.92 -2.24 17.34
C ALA A 606 -12.10 -3.44 17.85
N ARG A 607 -12.65 -4.67 17.85
CA ARG A 607 -11.97 -5.84 18.48
C ARG A 607 -10.79 -6.37 17.66
N GLY A 608 -10.65 -5.96 16.40
CA GLY A 608 -9.55 -6.32 15.49
C GLY A 608 -8.66 -5.15 15.08
N TYR A 609 -8.84 -3.95 15.64
CA TYR A 609 -8.03 -2.78 15.28
C TYR A 609 -6.61 -2.92 15.86
N SER A 610 -5.62 -3.20 15.00
CA SER A 610 -4.20 -3.05 15.33
C SER A 610 -3.67 -1.76 14.71
N LYS A 611 -3.31 -0.78 15.52
CA LYS A 611 -2.73 0.48 15.03
C LYS A 611 -1.38 0.20 14.36
N LYS A 612 -1.22 0.55 13.08
CA LYS A 612 0.09 0.48 12.41
C LYS A 612 1.07 1.44 13.07
N LEU A 613 2.30 0.99 13.29
CA LEU A 613 3.35 1.87 13.79
C LEU A 613 3.71 2.91 12.71
N PRO A 614 4.04 4.17 13.07
CA PRO A 614 4.43 5.19 12.10
C PRO A 614 5.68 4.80 11.31
N VAL A 615 6.70 4.31 12.01
CA VAL A 615 7.98 3.88 11.44
C VAL A 615 8.46 2.65 12.20
N ILE A 616 8.88 1.61 11.48
CA ILE A 616 9.63 0.49 12.05
C ILE A 616 11.02 0.42 11.45
N VAL A 617 11.93 -0.21 12.17
CA VAL A 617 13.32 -0.38 11.78
C VAL A 617 13.62 -1.86 11.68
N ALA A 618 14.20 -2.26 10.55
CA ALA A 618 14.61 -3.62 10.27
C ALA A 618 16.07 -3.65 9.77
N THR A 619 16.73 -4.78 9.89
CA THR A 619 18.13 -4.94 9.43
C THR A 619 18.44 -6.40 9.12
N SER A 620 19.69 -6.69 8.75
CA SER A 620 20.16 -8.07 8.59
C SER A 620 20.89 -8.59 9.83
N SER A 621 21.21 -9.88 9.80
CA SER A 621 21.98 -10.55 10.86
C SER A 621 23.40 -9.95 11.08
N MET A 622 23.82 -9.03 10.22
CA MET A 622 25.12 -8.33 10.24
C MET A 622 25.18 -7.11 11.18
N CYS A 623 24.09 -6.76 11.86
CA CYS A 623 24.07 -5.67 12.84
C CYS A 623 24.82 -6.01 14.13
N ASP A 624 25.11 -7.31 14.35
CA ASP A 624 25.82 -7.86 15.51
C ASP A 624 25.33 -7.32 16.87
N LEU A 625 24.07 -6.92 17.01
CA LEU A 625 23.50 -6.56 18.32
C LEU A 625 23.23 -7.81 19.18
N PRO A 626 23.25 -7.67 20.54
CA PRO A 626 22.79 -8.71 21.45
C PRO A 626 21.33 -9.11 21.16
N GLU A 627 21.00 -10.39 21.34
CA GLU A 627 19.65 -10.90 21.03
C GLU A 627 18.59 -10.32 21.97
N GLU A 628 18.96 -10.06 23.22
CA GLU A 628 18.11 -9.41 24.22
C GLU A 628 17.69 -8.01 23.76
N VAL A 629 18.63 -7.24 23.18
CA VAL A 629 18.34 -5.89 22.67
C VAL A 629 17.44 -5.94 21.44
N ILE A 630 17.66 -6.89 20.53
CA ILE A 630 16.86 -7.04 19.30
C ILE A 630 15.41 -7.40 19.64
N SER A 631 15.23 -8.37 20.55
CA SER A 631 13.92 -8.85 20.98
C SER A 631 13.13 -7.77 21.74
N GLU A 632 13.75 -7.06 22.67
CA GLU A 632 13.09 -5.98 23.41
C GLU A 632 12.72 -4.78 22.52
N CYS A 633 13.59 -4.43 21.57
CA CYS A 633 13.29 -3.35 20.62
C CYS A 633 12.33 -3.79 19.51
N GLY A 634 11.97 -5.07 19.40
CA GLY A 634 11.14 -5.61 18.33
C GLY A 634 11.73 -5.34 16.93
N ILE A 635 13.05 -5.46 16.77
CA ILE A 635 13.74 -5.23 15.50
C ILE A 635 13.73 -6.53 14.68
N ASP A 636 13.02 -6.53 13.56
CA ASP A 636 12.98 -7.68 12.67
C ASP A 636 14.30 -7.84 11.88
N ILE A 637 14.82 -9.07 11.85
CA ILE A 637 16.11 -9.42 11.24
C ILE A 637 15.95 -10.37 10.05
N LEU A 638 16.52 -9.97 8.91
CA LEU A 638 16.67 -10.83 7.73
C LEU A 638 18.03 -11.56 7.75
N PRO A 639 18.07 -12.90 7.85
CA PRO A 639 19.32 -13.63 8.00
C PRO A 639 20.11 -13.75 6.69
N PHE A 640 21.43 -13.70 6.77
CA PHE A 640 22.30 -14.07 5.65
C PHE A 640 22.37 -15.59 5.47
N SER A 641 22.64 -16.01 4.23
CA SER A 641 22.79 -17.42 3.85
C SER A 641 24.25 -17.88 3.94
N ILE A 642 24.47 -19.06 4.55
CA ILE A 642 25.76 -19.75 4.66
C ILE A 642 25.71 -21.04 3.84
N HIS A 643 26.65 -21.21 2.92
CA HIS A 643 26.70 -22.36 2.02
C HIS A 643 27.86 -23.29 2.37
N VAL A 644 27.54 -24.58 2.55
CA VAL A 644 28.53 -25.65 2.79
C VAL A 644 28.07 -26.96 2.17
N GLY A 645 28.94 -27.62 1.40
CA GLY A 645 28.66 -28.95 0.84
C GLY A 645 27.40 -29.05 -0.04
N GLY A 646 26.99 -27.94 -0.68
CA GLY A 646 25.77 -27.88 -1.49
C GLY A 646 24.46 -27.66 -0.71
N LYS A 647 24.55 -27.38 0.59
CA LYS A 647 23.42 -26.99 1.45
C LYS A 647 23.54 -25.52 1.86
N THR A 648 22.40 -24.89 2.14
CA THR A 648 22.30 -23.52 2.64
C THR A 648 21.75 -23.56 4.06
N TYR A 649 22.33 -22.73 4.92
CA TYR A 649 21.93 -22.53 6.31
C TYR A 649 21.72 -21.04 6.57
N TYR A 650 20.76 -20.67 7.39
CA TYR A 650 20.52 -19.27 7.75
C TYR A 650 21.26 -18.88 9.04
N ASP A 651 22.00 -17.77 8.98
CA ASP A 651 22.72 -17.19 10.13
C ASP A 651 21.74 -16.85 11.27
N ARG A 652 22.19 -17.05 12.52
CA ARG A 652 21.40 -16.96 13.77
C ARG A 652 20.28 -18.01 13.97
N TYR A 653 19.69 -18.54 12.91
CA TYR A 653 18.61 -19.54 13.03
C TYR A 653 19.11 -20.99 12.96
N GLU A 654 20.00 -21.29 12.02
CA GLU A 654 20.44 -22.67 11.71
C GLU A 654 21.94 -22.87 11.85
N ALA A 655 22.72 -21.78 11.96
CA ALA A 655 24.17 -21.83 12.08
C ALA A 655 24.67 -20.82 13.12
N SER A 656 25.35 -21.32 14.14
CA SER A 656 26.01 -20.49 15.15
C SER A 656 27.48 -20.21 14.79
N THR A 657 28.03 -19.10 15.32
CA THR A 657 29.43 -18.73 15.11
C THR A 657 30.40 -19.82 15.57
N ASP A 658 30.13 -20.48 16.70
CA ASP A 658 30.99 -21.54 17.24
C ASP A 658 31.04 -22.77 16.34
N GLU A 659 29.90 -23.19 15.81
CA GLU A 659 29.83 -24.34 14.91
C GLU A 659 30.57 -24.07 13.61
N VAL A 660 30.35 -22.90 13.00
CA VAL A 660 31.04 -22.51 11.77
C VAL A 660 32.55 -22.47 11.98
N VAL A 661 33.02 -21.86 13.07
CA VAL A 661 34.44 -21.80 13.41
C VAL A 661 35.01 -23.19 13.70
N TYR A 662 34.30 -24.04 14.42
CA TYR A 662 34.69 -25.43 14.68
C TYR A 662 34.90 -26.21 13.37
N TYR A 663 33.97 -26.11 12.43
CA TYR A 663 34.09 -26.80 11.14
C TYR A 663 35.19 -26.21 10.25
N MET A 664 35.40 -24.89 10.28
CA MET A 664 36.52 -24.24 9.59
C MET A 664 37.87 -24.75 10.10
N LYS A 665 38.03 -24.92 11.43
CA LYS A 665 39.24 -25.53 12.03
C LYS A 665 39.47 -26.97 11.57
N ASN A 666 38.40 -27.70 11.29
CA ASN A 666 38.45 -29.07 10.76
C ASN A 666 38.60 -29.12 9.22
N GLY A 667 38.79 -27.98 8.54
CA GLY A 667 39.13 -27.91 7.12
C GLY A 667 37.94 -27.82 6.16
N LEU A 668 36.72 -27.63 6.66
CA LEU A 668 35.55 -27.34 5.81
C LEU A 668 35.59 -25.89 5.30
N SER A 669 35.23 -25.69 4.04
CA SER A 669 35.14 -24.36 3.42
C SER A 669 33.67 -23.95 3.33
N PHE A 670 33.38 -22.76 3.82
CA PHE A 670 32.06 -22.13 3.77
C PHE A 670 32.10 -20.94 2.81
N ASP A 671 30.96 -20.60 2.24
CA ASP A 671 30.72 -19.35 1.52
C ASP A 671 29.47 -18.66 2.09
N SER A 672 29.30 -17.38 1.81
CA SER A 672 28.14 -16.61 2.31
C SER A 672 27.53 -15.75 1.22
N SER A 673 26.21 -15.63 1.20
CA SER A 673 25.49 -14.74 0.29
C SER A 673 24.51 -13.84 1.05
N ALA A 674 24.30 -12.65 0.48
CA ALA A 674 23.27 -11.72 0.95
C ALA A 674 21.88 -12.23 0.54
N PRO A 675 20.82 -11.86 1.27
CA PRO A 675 19.45 -12.19 0.89
C PRO A 675 19.15 -11.77 -0.56
N THR A 676 18.40 -12.62 -1.25
CA THR A 676 17.95 -12.42 -2.63
C THR A 676 16.84 -11.38 -2.70
N VAL A 677 16.56 -10.87 -3.91
CA VAL A 677 15.47 -9.90 -4.13
C VAL A 677 14.12 -10.50 -3.71
N GLU A 678 13.86 -11.78 -4.00
CA GLU A 678 12.62 -12.47 -3.63
C GLU A 678 12.46 -12.58 -2.10
N GLU A 679 13.54 -12.89 -1.37
CA GLU A 679 13.52 -12.94 0.10
C GLU A 679 13.26 -11.55 0.71
N PHE A 680 13.83 -10.50 0.12
CA PHE A 680 13.52 -9.12 0.51
C PHE A 680 12.07 -8.74 0.22
N GLU A 681 11.52 -9.13 -0.93
CA GLU A 681 10.12 -8.85 -1.28
C GLU A 681 9.15 -9.48 -0.27
N VAL A 682 9.36 -10.75 0.10
CA VAL A 682 8.54 -11.43 1.12
C VAL A 682 8.68 -10.75 2.47
N PHE A 683 9.91 -10.44 2.90
CA PHE A 683 10.18 -9.76 4.17
C PHE A 683 9.49 -8.39 4.23
N PHE A 684 9.71 -7.56 3.22
CA PHE A 684 9.09 -6.24 3.10
C PHE A 684 7.56 -6.28 3.04
N GLY A 685 6.98 -7.29 2.39
CA GLY A 685 5.53 -7.51 2.38
C GLY A 685 4.95 -7.77 3.77
N GLN A 686 5.71 -8.39 4.67
CA GLN A 686 5.33 -8.57 6.07
C GLN A 686 5.51 -7.29 6.88
N GLU A 687 6.60 -6.56 6.68
CA GLU A 687 6.92 -5.32 7.41
C GLU A 687 5.91 -4.19 7.13
N VAL A 688 5.46 -4.04 5.88
CA VAL A 688 4.44 -3.03 5.48
C VAL A 688 3.06 -3.30 6.09
N LYS A 689 2.78 -4.53 6.53
CA LYS A 689 1.56 -4.83 7.30
C LYS A 689 1.63 -4.27 8.71
N LYS A 690 2.83 -4.21 9.31
CA LYS A 690 3.06 -3.73 10.69
C LYS A 690 3.14 -2.20 10.78
N ALA A 691 3.62 -1.53 9.73
CA ALA A 691 3.94 -0.10 9.80
C ALA A 691 3.60 0.70 8.54
N HIS A 692 3.44 2.01 8.72
CA HIS A 692 3.27 2.96 7.61
C HIS A 692 4.55 3.10 6.80
N GLN A 693 5.71 3.19 7.46
CA GLN A 693 7.03 3.28 6.83
C GLN A 693 8.00 2.29 7.46
N VAL A 694 8.89 1.73 6.64
CA VAL A 694 9.93 0.79 7.08
C VAL A 694 11.29 1.36 6.71
N ILE A 695 12.22 1.43 7.67
CA ILE A 695 13.62 1.77 7.42
C ILE A 695 14.45 0.50 7.54
N TYR A 696 15.00 0.03 6.42
CA TYR A 696 15.86 -1.15 6.39
C TYR A 696 17.34 -0.78 6.30
N PHE A 697 18.14 -1.25 7.25
CA PHE A 697 19.58 -0.99 7.33
C PHE A 697 20.40 -2.06 6.62
N THR A 698 21.28 -1.63 5.71
CA THR A 698 22.14 -2.52 4.92
C THR A 698 23.63 -2.29 5.19
N LEU A 699 24.43 -3.30 4.85
CA LEU A 699 25.86 -3.15 4.64
C LEU A 699 26.18 -2.27 3.40
N PRO A 700 27.41 -1.75 3.30
CA PRO A 700 27.86 -0.98 2.14
C PRO A 700 27.90 -1.81 0.86
N PRO A 701 27.56 -1.22 -0.31
CA PRO A 701 27.51 -1.94 -1.59
C PRO A 701 28.87 -2.50 -2.03
N GLU A 702 29.99 -1.90 -1.61
CA GLU A 702 31.32 -2.45 -1.90
C GLU A 702 31.71 -3.66 -1.04
N ILE A 703 30.96 -3.93 0.03
CA ILE A 703 31.18 -5.08 0.94
C ILE A 703 30.19 -6.21 0.62
N SER A 704 28.94 -5.88 0.29
CA SER A 704 27.86 -6.84 0.08
C SER A 704 26.88 -6.38 -1.00
N LYS A 705 26.27 -7.35 -1.70
CA LYS A 705 25.15 -7.08 -2.63
C LYS A 705 23.83 -6.78 -1.93
N GLU A 706 23.80 -6.84 -0.60
CA GLU A 706 22.61 -6.57 0.21
C GLU A 706 21.94 -5.24 -0.16
N TYR A 707 22.71 -4.15 -0.26
CA TYR A 707 22.16 -2.84 -0.63
C TYR A 707 21.51 -2.84 -2.02
N GLU A 708 22.15 -3.47 -3.02
CA GLU A 708 21.63 -3.55 -4.38
C GLU A 708 20.33 -4.38 -4.43
N ASN A 709 20.33 -5.54 -3.77
CA ASN A 709 19.17 -6.43 -3.72
C ASN A 709 17.99 -5.80 -2.96
N ALA A 710 18.26 -5.20 -1.80
CA ALA A 710 17.24 -4.51 -0.99
C ALA A 710 16.67 -3.30 -1.72
N THR A 711 17.51 -2.52 -2.40
CA THR A 711 17.06 -1.36 -3.20
C THR A 711 16.21 -1.79 -4.39
N GLU A 712 16.54 -2.91 -5.03
CA GLU A 712 15.73 -3.46 -6.12
C GLU A 712 14.36 -3.91 -5.60
N ALA A 713 14.32 -4.69 -4.52
CA ALA A 713 13.08 -5.12 -3.89
C ALA A 713 12.24 -3.95 -3.37
N ALA A 714 12.86 -2.90 -2.82
CA ALA A 714 12.15 -1.73 -2.31
C ALA A 714 11.42 -0.93 -3.40
N LYS A 715 11.79 -1.05 -4.69
CA LYS A 715 11.06 -0.40 -5.79
C LYS A 715 9.60 -0.86 -5.88
N ALA A 716 9.31 -2.06 -5.39
CA ALA A 716 7.96 -2.61 -5.25
C ALA A 716 7.08 -1.85 -4.26
N TYR A 717 7.70 -1.10 -3.35
CA TYR A 717 7.06 -0.56 -2.16
C TYR A 717 7.28 0.94 -2.05
N GLY A 718 6.20 1.73 -2.08
CA GLY A 718 6.29 3.19 -1.98
C GLY A 718 6.67 3.73 -0.59
N ASN A 719 6.78 2.86 0.41
CA ASN A 719 6.92 3.20 1.83
C ASN A 719 8.09 2.50 2.54
N ILE A 720 9.05 1.97 1.77
CA ILE A 720 10.26 1.34 2.30
C ILE A 720 11.47 2.20 1.96
N LEU A 721 12.27 2.50 2.98
CA LEU A 721 13.48 3.31 2.88
C LEU A 721 14.70 2.43 3.17
N ILE A 722 15.60 2.34 2.21
CA ILE A 722 16.85 1.60 2.37
C ILE A 722 17.95 2.56 2.84
N PHE A 723 18.54 2.26 3.99
CA PHE A 723 19.63 3.03 4.58
C PHE A 723 20.97 2.29 4.45
N ASN A 724 21.86 2.80 3.59
CA ASN A 724 23.25 2.36 3.57
C ASN A 724 23.99 2.91 4.81
N SER A 725 24.39 2.00 5.69
CA SER A 725 25.05 2.35 6.94
C SER A 725 26.48 2.89 6.79
N ASP A 726 27.17 2.63 5.67
CA ASP A 726 28.61 2.90 5.43
C ASP A 726 29.57 2.26 6.47
N VAL A 727 29.04 1.54 7.46
CA VAL A 727 29.72 0.82 8.54
C VAL A 727 29.22 -0.61 8.60
N ASN A 728 29.70 -1.42 9.55
CA ASN A 728 29.31 -2.82 9.69
C ASN A 728 29.29 -3.26 11.15
N SER A 729 28.78 -4.46 11.43
CA SER A 729 28.78 -5.08 12.76
C SER A 729 28.08 -4.19 13.79
N SER A 730 28.54 -4.18 15.04
CA SER A 730 27.95 -3.41 16.14
C SER A 730 27.84 -1.91 15.84
N ALA A 731 28.68 -1.33 14.98
CA ALA A 731 28.53 0.07 14.57
C ALA A 731 27.27 0.30 13.72
N MET A 732 26.88 -0.66 12.88
CA MET A 732 25.59 -0.64 12.19
C MET A 732 24.45 -0.84 13.19
N GLY A 733 24.60 -1.77 14.13
CA GLY A 733 23.67 -1.97 15.25
C GLY A 733 23.38 -0.70 16.04
N MET A 734 24.40 0.09 16.37
CA MET A 734 24.22 1.38 17.03
C MET A 734 23.35 2.35 16.22
N LEU A 735 23.51 2.39 14.89
CA LEU A 735 22.67 3.23 14.01
C LEU A 735 21.21 2.74 13.95
N VAL A 736 21.00 1.43 13.94
CA VAL A 736 19.67 0.80 14.04
C VAL A 736 18.97 1.25 15.32
N LEU A 737 19.66 1.23 16.46
CA LEU A 737 19.12 1.65 17.74
C LEU A 737 18.78 3.15 17.80
N PHE A 738 19.58 4.02 17.16
CA PHE A 738 19.22 5.43 17.02
C PHE A 738 17.95 5.63 16.22
N ALA A 739 17.79 4.91 15.11
CA ALA A 739 16.58 4.97 14.30
C ALA A 739 15.37 4.47 15.07
N HIS A 740 15.50 3.35 15.78
CA HIS A 740 14.42 2.80 16.61
C HIS A 740 13.98 3.81 17.68
N ARG A 741 14.93 4.42 18.39
CA ARG A 741 14.62 5.48 19.38
C ARG A 741 13.93 6.68 18.76
N MET A 742 14.37 7.14 17.59
CA MET A 742 13.74 8.27 16.91
C MET A 742 12.33 7.92 16.38
N ALA A 743 12.12 6.67 15.97
CA ALA A 743 10.82 6.15 15.56
C ALA A 743 9.83 6.12 16.74
N LEU A 744 10.26 5.66 17.93
CA LEU A 744 9.46 5.72 19.16
C LEU A 744 9.08 7.15 19.57
N GLN A 745 9.91 8.15 19.21
CA GLN A 745 9.60 9.57 19.41
C GLN A 745 8.60 10.14 18.39
N GLY A 746 8.07 9.32 17.49
CA GLY A 746 7.13 9.74 16.44
C GLY A 746 7.77 10.65 15.39
N ARG A 747 9.10 10.60 15.20
CA ARG A 747 9.75 11.39 14.16
C ARG A 747 9.43 10.82 12.78
N ASN A 748 9.22 11.70 11.81
CA ASN A 748 9.04 11.33 10.41
C ASN A 748 10.30 10.64 9.84
N ALA A 749 10.13 9.60 9.01
CA ALA A 749 11.26 8.82 8.50
C ALA A 749 12.26 9.62 7.67
N GLU A 750 11.87 10.66 6.94
CA GLU A 750 12.82 11.51 6.20
C GLU A 750 13.78 12.24 7.17
N LYS A 751 13.24 12.77 8.28
CA LYS A 751 14.05 13.40 9.32
C LYS A 751 14.95 12.39 10.04
N ILE A 752 14.49 11.17 10.21
CA ILE A 752 15.30 10.06 10.74
C ILE A 752 16.48 9.79 9.80
N MET A 753 16.23 9.69 8.50
CA MET A 753 17.27 9.44 7.49
C MET A 753 18.32 10.57 7.44
N ASP A 754 17.91 11.84 7.55
CA ASP A 754 18.83 12.98 7.61
C ASP A 754 19.75 12.91 8.84
N GLU A 755 19.20 12.61 10.02
CA GLU A 755 19.96 12.48 11.25
C GLU A 755 20.91 11.27 11.20
N LEU A 756 20.45 10.14 10.68
CA LEU A 756 21.28 8.95 10.49
C LEU A 756 22.46 9.20 9.54
N ASN A 757 22.26 10.01 8.48
CA ASN A 757 23.33 10.43 7.59
C ASN A 757 24.38 11.31 8.28
N TYR A 758 24.00 12.07 9.30
CA TYR A 758 24.94 12.77 10.16
C TYR A 758 25.65 11.81 11.11
N LEU A 759 24.91 10.96 11.81
CA LEU A 759 25.44 10.01 12.80
C LEU A 759 26.41 9.00 12.20
N LYS A 760 26.17 8.50 10.97
CA LYS A 760 27.10 7.57 10.32
C LYS A 760 28.51 8.16 10.14
N THR A 761 28.64 9.47 9.96
CA THR A 761 29.96 10.15 9.85
C THR A 761 30.72 10.20 11.17
N LYS A 762 30.04 9.93 12.28
CA LYS A 762 30.58 9.91 13.64
C LYS A 762 30.85 8.50 14.16
N MET A 763 30.45 7.46 13.43
CA MET A 763 30.74 6.08 13.80
C MET A 763 32.16 5.69 13.41
N SER A 764 32.86 5.04 14.32
CA SER A 764 34.16 4.42 14.07
C SER A 764 34.04 2.91 14.17
N CYS A 765 34.47 2.20 13.13
CA CYS A 765 34.58 0.75 13.13
C CYS A 765 35.93 0.32 12.55
N SER A 766 36.69 -0.44 13.34
CA SER A 766 37.93 -1.08 12.91
C SER A 766 38.06 -2.46 13.50
N PHE A 767 38.91 -3.31 12.92
CA PHE A 767 39.20 -4.64 13.45
C PHE A 767 40.61 -5.11 13.09
N VAL A 768 41.12 -6.11 13.81
CA VAL A 768 42.36 -6.82 13.50
C VAL A 768 42.05 -8.29 13.39
N THR A 769 42.72 -8.99 12.47
CA THR A 769 42.53 -10.43 12.26
C THR A 769 43.83 -11.21 12.38
N SER A 770 43.73 -12.48 12.78
CA SER A 770 44.88 -13.39 12.88
C SER A 770 45.11 -14.22 11.61
N ASP A 771 44.12 -14.31 10.71
CA ASP A 771 44.19 -15.14 9.51
C ASP A 771 44.30 -14.28 8.24
N ALA A 772 45.50 -13.98 7.74
CA ALA A 772 45.62 -13.23 6.48
C ALA A 772 45.12 -13.99 5.23
N GLY A 773 44.79 -15.29 5.35
CA GLY A 773 44.43 -16.17 4.26
C GLY A 773 43.05 -15.90 3.65
N PHE A 774 42.07 -15.52 4.47
CA PHE A 774 40.72 -15.19 3.95
C PHE A 774 40.74 -13.90 3.10
N MET A 775 41.57 -12.92 3.47
CA MET A 775 41.71 -11.66 2.73
C MET A 775 42.21 -11.87 1.29
N MET A 776 43.07 -12.88 1.11
CA MET A 776 43.57 -13.27 -0.21
C MET A 776 42.50 -13.98 -1.03
N LYS A 777 41.71 -14.86 -0.41
CA LYS A 777 40.57 -15.54 -1.06
C LYS A 777 39.51 -14.55 -1.56
N ARG A 778 39.28 -13.45 -0.82
CA ARG A 778 38.35 -12.37 -1.22
C ARG A 778 38.92 -11.33 -2.19
N GLY A 779 40.21 -11.44 -2.57
CA GLY A 779 40.84 -10.48 -3.48
C GLY A 779 41.17 -9.12 -2.85
N THR A 780 40.93 -8.92 -1.56
CA THR A 780 41.27 -7.69 -0.82
C THR A 780 42.79 -7.50 -0.69
N VAL A 781 43.56 -8.59 -0.66
CA VAL A 781 45.03 -8.59 -0.59
C VAL A 781 45.61 -9.49 -1.67
N GLY A 782 46.55 -8.97 -2.47
CA GLY A 782 47.21 -9.75 -3.53
C GLY A 782 48.12 -10.86 -2.98
N LYS A 783 48.34 -11.92 -3.78
CA LYS A 783 49.16 -13.11 -3.41
C LYS A 783 50.56 -12.77 -2.88
N GLY A 784 51.19 -11.70 -3.40
CA GLY A 784 52.51 -11.24 -2.96
C GLY A 784 52.50 -10.64 -1.55
N ILE A 785 51.52 -9.79 -1.24
CA ILE A 785 51.37 -9.16 0.09
C ILE A 785 50.98 -10.23 1.12
N TYR A 786 50.09 -11.16 0.77
CA TYR A 786 49.76 -12.31 1.63
C TYR A 786 50.99 -13.16 1.95
N SER A 787 51.81 -13.48 0.93
CA SER A 787 53.04 -14.27 1.14
C SER A 787 54.02 -13.55 2.06
N PHE A 788 54.18 -12.23 1.90
CA PHE A 788 54.97 -11.40 2.80
C PHE A 788 54.43 -11.43 4.23
N MET A 789 53.12 -11.25 4.41
CA MET A 789 52.50 -11.26 5.74
C MET A 789 52.66 -12.60 6.45
N LYS A 790 52.51 -13.71 5.72
CA LYS A 790 52.68 -15.07 6.24
C LYS A 790 54.13 -15.36 6.66
N ILE A 791 55.12 -14.84 5.93
CA ILE A 791 56.54 -15.04 6.24
C ILE A 791 56.94 -14.32 7.54
N PHE A 792 56.39 -13.14 7.79
CA PHE A 792 56.75 -12.29 8.93
C PHE A 792 55.74 -12.37 10.10
N ASP A 793 54.77 -13.29 10.05
CA ASP A 793 53.67 -13.42 11.01
C ASP A 793 52.96 -12.07 11.30
N LEU A 794 52.70 -11.32 10.22
CA LEU A 794 52.06 -10.01 10.27
C LEU A 794 50.54 -10.14 10.29
N ARG A 795 49.92 -9.50 11.28
CA ARG A 795 48.45 -9.40 11.41
C ARG A 795 47.95 -8.06 10.89
N PRO A 796 47.03 -8.01 9.92
CA PRO A 796 46.53 -6.76 9.36
C PRO A 796 45.47 -6.13 10.26
N GLY A 797 45.58 -4.81 10.46
CA GLY A 797 44.50 -3.97 10.96
C GLY A 797 43.69 -3.40 9.80
N LEU A 798 42.37 -3.42 9.95
CA LEU A 798 41.39 -3.08 8.95
C LEU A 798 40.41 -2.04 9.50
N CYS A 799 39.90 -1.20 8.62
CA CYS A 799 38.87 -0.21 8.94
C CYS A 799 38.00 -0.01 7.72
N VAL A 800 36.71 0.21 7.94
CA VAL A 800 35.78 0.64 6.89
C VAL A 800 35.89 2.15 6.74
N LYS A 801 36.34 2.62 5.57
CA LYS A 801 36.37 4.05 5.24
C LYS A 801 35.65 4.27 3.92
N ASN A 802 34.64 5.15 3.92
CA ASN A 802 33.80 5.44 2.75
C ASN A 802 33.23 4.15 2.13
N GLY A 803 32.64 3.25 2.96
CA GLY A 803 32.08 1.98 2.52
C GLY A 803 33.11 0.91 2.09
N LYS A 804 34.42 1.20 2.09
CA LYS A 804 35.47 0.27 1.63
C LYS A 804 36.36 -0.23 2.75
N LEU A 805 36.67 -1.52 2.70
CA LEU A 805 37.65 -2.14 3.59
C LEU A 805 39.07 -1.68 3.23
N SER A 806 39.76 -1.05 4.18
CA SER A 806 41.11 -0.53 4.00
C SER A 806 42.07 -1.04 5.06
N VAL A 807 43.31 -1.37 4.67
CA VAL A 807 44.37 -1.76 5.62
C VAL A 807 44.93 -0.49 6.28
N THR A 808 44.83 -0.41 7.61
CA THR A 808 45.27 0.75 8.41
C THR A 808 46.61 0.54 9.09
N GLY A 809 47.02 -0.72 9.32
CA GLY A 809 48.29 -1.05 9.95
C GLY A 809 48.61 -2.55 9.88
N MET A 810 49.83 -2.91 10.26
CA MET A 810 50.26 -4.30 10.40
C MET A 810 50.93 -4.49 11.76
N TYR A 811 50.60 -5.59 12.43
CA TYR A 811 51.00 -5.89 13.80
C TYR A 811 51.85 -7.16 13.85
N VAL A 812 52.95 -7.12 14.59
CA VAL A 812 53.88 -8.24 14.80
C VAL A 812 53.92 -8.61 16.29
N GLY A 813 53.93 -9.92 16.57
CA GLY A 813 54.15 -10.50 17.90
C GLY A 813 53.16 -11.61 18.24
N GLU A 814 53.11 -12.03 19.50
CA GLU A 814 52.06 -12.91 20.03
C GLU A 814 50.67 -12.26 19.93
N LEU A 815 49.62 -13.08 19.82
CA LEU A 815 48.25 -12.63 19.54
C LEU A 815 47.75 -11.54 20.51
N GLY A 816 47.90 -11.76 21.82
CA GLY A 816 47.51 -10.76 22.84
C GLY A 816 48.27 -9.43 22.74
N LYS A 817 49.57 -9.45 22.42
CA LYS A 817 50.36 -8.21 22.19
C LYS A 817 49.92 -7.47 20.93
N CYS A 818 49.43 -8.19 19.92
CA CYS A 818 48.85 -7.57 18.73
C CYS A 818 47.52 -6.88 19.05
N TYR A 819 46.67 -7.48 19.89
CA TYR A 819 45.43 -6.83 20.35
C TYR A 819 45.71 -5.52 21.09
N GLU A 820 46.67 -5.50 22.02
CA GLU A 820 47.04 -4.26 22.71
C GLU A 820 47.52 -3.16 21.75
N LYS A 821 48.39 -3.50 20.79
CA LYS A 821 48.89 -2.55 19.78
C LYS A 821 47.78 -2.07 18.85
N TYR A 822 46.83 -2.94 18.54
CA TYR A 822 45.66 -2.60 17.73
C TYR A 822 44.75 -1.62 18.47
N ILE A 823 44.37 -1.91 19.72
CA ILE A 823 43.54 -1.02 20.56
C ILE A 823 44.20 0.35 20.68
N ASP A 824 45.52 0.38 20.89
CA ASP A 824 46.30 1.61 20.99
C ASP A 824 46.25 2.50 19.74
N ASN A 825 46.12 1.88 18.57
CA ASN A 825 46.03 2.53 17.27
C ASN A 825 44.58 2.88 16.90
N ALA A 826 43.62 2.04 17.26
CA ALA A 826 42.19 2.27 17.07
C ALA A 826 41.65 3.37 18.01
N LEU A 827 42.25 3.54 19.19
CA LEU A 827 41.98 4.61 20.16
C LEU A 827 43.22 5.51 20.36
N PRO A 828 43.58 6.33 19.35
CA PRO A 828 44.72 7.24 19.47
C PRO A 828 44.40 8.38 20.44
N LYS A 829 45.40 8.85 21.21
CA LYS A 829 45.23 9.92 22.22
C LYS A 829 44.61 11.24 21.72
N ARG A 830 44.60 11.47 20.40
CA ARG A 830 44.06 12.69 19.78
C ARG A 830 42.56 12.59 19.47
N ILE A 831 41.97 11.40 19.50
CA ILE A 831 40.54 11.22 19.24
C ILE A 831 39.73 11.63 20.47
N LYS A 832 38.50 12.07 20.24
CA LYS A 832 37.52 12.39 21.29
C LYS A 832 36.33 11.43 21.13
N PRO A 833 36.41 10.21 21.69
CA PRO A 833 35.28 9.30 21.66
C PRO A 833 34.17 9.84 22.57
N ASP A 834 32.92 9.50 22.26
CA ASP A 834 31.87 9.50 23.28
C ASP A 834 32.19 8.38 24.27
N LEU A 835 32.15 8.66 25.57
CA LEU A 835 32.62 7.75 26.62
C LEU A 835 31.51 6.85 27.16
N ASP A 836 30.33 6.90 26.58
CA ASP A 836 29.16 6.13 27.01
C ASP A 836 29.36 4.61 26.77
N VAL A 837 29.39 4.18 25.51
CA VAL A 837 29.50 2.76 25.13
C VAL A 837 30.61 2.54 24.10
N ILE A 838 31.36 1.45 24.26
CA ILE A 838 32.21 0.85 23.23
C ILE A 838 31.90 -0.63 23.08
N PHE A 839 31.72 -1.06 21.83
CA PHE A 839 31.55 -2.46 21.45
C PHE A 839 32.89 -3.09 21.10
N VAL A 840 33.12 -4.29 21.61
CA VAL A 840 34.25 -5.16 21.30
C VAL A 840 33.72 -6.40 20.62
N ASP A 841 33.68 -6.37 19.29
CA ASP A 841 33.24 -7.50 18.47
C ASP A 841 34.32 -8.58 18.46
N TYR A 842 33.97 -9.84 18.71
CA TYR A 842 34.96 -10.92 18.72
C TYR A 842 34.42 -12.23 18.16
N ILE A 843 35.31 -13.05 17.62
CA ILE A 843 34.97 -14.40 17.13
C ILE A 843 35.35 -15.45 18.20
N GLU A 844 36.60 -15.43 18.65
CA GLU A 844 37.12 -16.32 19.70
C GLU A 844 38.01 -15.52 20.65
N LEU A 845 37.60 -15.40 21.90
CA LEU A 845 38.40 -14.84 22.99
C LEU A 845 38.23 -15.69 24.25
N ARG A 846 39.31 -15.84 25.00
CA ARG A 846 39.28 -16.43 26.35
C ARG A 846 39.02 -15.34 27.38
N ASP A 847 38.45 -15.71 28.53
CA ASP A 847 38.15 -14.76 29.62
C ASP A 847 39.37 -13.92 30.06
N GLU A 848 40.55 -14.53 30.11
CA GLU A 848 41.81 -13.83 30.42
C GLU A 848 42.16 -12.76 29.38
N GLU A 849 41.86 -13.01 28.11
CA GLU A 849 42.09 -12.08 27.00
C GLU A 849 41.06 -10.96 26.99
N MET A 850 39.79 -11.24 27.30
CA MET A 850 38.74 -10.24 27.46
C MET A 850 39.09 -9.24 28.57
N LYS A 851 39.48 -9.75 29.76
CA LYS A 851 39.93 -8.90 30.89
C LYS A 851 41.14 -8.03 30.52
N SER A 852 42.08 -8.57 29.76
CA SER A 852 43.26 -7.81 29.29
C SER A 852 42.88 -6.70 28.30
N ILE A 853 41.99 -6.99 27.36
CA ILE A 853 41.46 -6.03 26.38
C ILE A 853 40.70 -4.92 27.10
N GLU A 854 39.81 -5.27 28.03
CA GLU A 854 39.04 -4.31 28.83
C GLU A 854 39.97 -3.38 29.61
N ALA A 855 40.95 -3.94 30.34
CA ALA A 855 41.95 -3.16 31.08
C ALA A 855 42.73 -2.21 30.15
N ARG A 856 43.02 -2.63 28.92
CA ARG A 856 43.71 -1.79 27.93
C ARG A 856 42.84 -0.65 27.43
N ILE A 857 41.55 -0.90 27.14
CA ILE A 857 40.58 0.11 26.73
C ILE A 857 40.42 1.14 27.85
N ARG A 858 40.16 0.71 29.10
CA ARG A 858 40.01 1.59 30.27
C ARG A 858 41.26 2.44 30.54
N LYS A 859 42.45 1.92 30.27
CA LYS A 859 43.72 2.67 30.36
C LYS A 859 43.83 3.79 29.31
N ARG A 860 43.17 3.65 28.15
CA ARG A 860 43.16 4.67 27.09
C ARG A 860 42.07 5.71 27.34
N PHE A 861 40.85 5.27 27.58
CA PHE A 861 39.68 6.09 27.83
C PHE A 861 38.76 5.39 28.82
N ALA A 862 38.20 6.15 29.78
CA ALA A 862 37.27 5.62 30.77
C ALA A 862 35.86 5.57 30.16
N PHE A 863 35.60 4.56 29.32
CA PHE A 863 34.24 4.25 28.88
C PHE A 863 33.40 3.77 30.07
N GLU A 864 32.17 4.25 30.16
CA GLU A 864 31.20 3.84 31.18
C GLU A 864 30.86 2.35 30.97
N HIS A 865 30.58 1.97 29.73
CA HIS A 865 30.20 0.61 29.35
C HIS A 865 31.10 0.03 28.25
N ILE A 866 31.59 -1.18 28.45
CA ILE A 866 32.38 -1.95 27.47
C ILE A 866 31.63 -3.26 27.21
N ILE A 867 31.03 -3.38 26.03
CA ILE A 867 30.20 -4.52 25.66
C ILE A 867 31.01 -5.46 24.79
N PHE A 868 31.21 -6.69 25.26
CA PHE A 868 31.82 -7.74 24.45
C PHE A 868 30.73 -8.47 23.68
N GLN A 869 30.80 -8.38 22.36
CA GLN A 869 29.78 -8.90 21.48
C GLN A 869 30.35 -9.97 20.56
N LYS A 870 29.74 -11.14 20.55
CA LYS A 870 30.15 -12.21 19.65
C LYS A 870 29.67 -11.88 18.24
N ALA A 871 30.60 -11.85 17.29
CA ALA A 871 30.29 -11.55 15.90
C ALA A 871 29.47 -12.69 15.27
N SER A 872 28.60 -12.36 14.31
CA SER A 872 27.78 -13.34 13.58
C SER A 872 28.60 -14.39 12.86
N ALA A 873 27.96 -15.52 12.53
CA ALA A 873 28.65 -16.62 11.86
C ALA A 873 29.18 -16.17 10.50
N VAL A 874 28.44 -15.32 9.78
CA VAL A 874 28.91 -14.76 8.51
C VAL A 874 30.03 -13.75 8.69
N MET A 875 30.01 -12.93 9.75
CA MET A 875 31.13 -12.05 10.07
C MET A 875 32.42 -12.85 10.33
N SER A 876 32.30 -14.02 10.95
CA SER A 876 33.45 -14.91 11.17
C SER A 876 34.07 -15.44 9.87
N LEU A 877 33.24 -15.73 8.86
CA LEU A 877 33.69 -16.08 7.50
C LEU A 877 34.42 -14.91 6.82
N ASN A 878 33.96 -13.69 7.09
CA ASN A 878 34.43 -12.48 6.44
C ASN A 878 35.71 -11.91 7.05
N CYS A 879 35.94 -12.13 8.35
CA CYS A 879 37.03 -11.54 9.11
C CYS A 879 38.10 -12.55 9.55
N GLY A 880 37.87 -13.85 9.37
CA GLY A 880 38.80 -14.93 9.70
C GLY A 880 38.98 -15.15 11.20
N MET A 881 39.59 -16.29 11.58
CA MET A 881 39.71 -16.69 12.99
C MET A 881 40.51 -15.68 13.82
N GLY A 882 40.16 -15.57 15.11
CA GLY A 882 40.86 -14.70 16.07
C GLY A 882 40.75 -13.20 15.79
N ALA A 883 39.74 -12.78 15.02
CA ALA A 883 39.49 -11.36 14.78
C ALA A 883 38.83 -10.68 15.98
N ILE A 884 39.25 -9.43 16.24
CA ILE A 884 38.62 -8.53 17.21
C ILE A 884 38.35 -7.17 16.57
N GLY A 885 37.16 -6.62 16.80
CA GLY A 885 36.69 -5.32 16.34
C GLY A 885 36.51 -4.34 17.50
N LEU A 886 36.58 -3.05 17.18
CA LEU A 886 36.15 -1.98 18.08
C LEU A 886 35.18 -1.07 17.33
N ALA A 887 34.01 -0.86 17.92
CA ALA A 887 32.98 0.04 17.42
C ALA A 887 32.58 1.07 18.50
N TYR A 888 32.65 2.35 18.16
CA TYR A 888 32.28 3.45 19.06
C TYR A 888 31.92 4.72 18.29
N ALA A 889 31.18 5.62 18.95
CA ALA A 889 30.84 6.93 18.42
C ALA A 889 31.90 7.99 18.77
N ILE A 890 32.17 8.91 17.85
CA ILE A 890 32.98 10.11 18.09
C ILE A 890 32.10 11.19 18.70
N LYS A 891 32.58 11.87 19.74
CA LYS A 891 31.82 12.88 20.48
C LYS A 891 31.20 13.94 19.56
N GLY A 892 29.88 14.05 19.62
CA GLY A 892 29.07 15.07 18.93
C GLY A 892 28.84 16.33 19.77
N ASP A 893 27.97 17.20 19.27
CA ASP A 893 27.57 18.44 19.97
C ASP A 893 26.70 18.17 21.21
N HIS A 894 26.04 17.00 21.25
CA HIS A 894 25.25 16.49 22.36
C HIS A 894 25.68 15.05 22.71
N PRO A 895 25.59 14.64 24.00
CA PRO A 895 25.84 13.26 24.40
C PRO A 895 24.76 12.33 23.83
N TYR A 896 25.17 11.18 23.31
CA TYR A 896 24.29 10.26 22.59
C TYR A 896 23.35 9.43 23.50
N ARG A 897 23.69 9.27 24.79
CA ARG A 897 22.88 8.58 25.81
C ARG A 897 22.46 7.16 25.40
N PHE A 898 23.45 6.33 25.10
CA PHE A 898 23.33 4.89 24.85
C PHE A 898 22.98 4.12 26.12
N ASP A 899 23.39 4.58 27.30
CA ASP A 899 22.96 4.10 28.63
C ASP A 899 21.45 3.82 28.73
N GLN A 900 20.62 4.73 28.20
CA GLN A 900 19.16 4.63 28.24
C GLN A 900 18.59 3.56 27.31
N ILE A 901 19.37 3.13 26.30
CA ILE A 901 18.95 2.14 25.29
C ILE A 901 19.40 0.73 25.72
N PHE A 902 20.53 0.62 26.43
CA PHE A 902 21.12 -0.65 26.89
C PHE A 902 20.83 -0.95 28.37
N SER A 903 19.88 -0.25 29.01
CA SER A 903 19.42 -0.50 30.38
C SER A 903 19.17 -1.97 30.79
N PRO A 904 18.81 -2.92 29.89
CA PRO A 904 18.70 -4.35 30.22
C PRO A 904 20.05 -5.08 30.30
N VAL A 905 21.01 -4.68 29.46
CA VAL A 905 22.35 -5.32 29.33
C VAL A 905 23.26 -4.99 30.52
N PHE A 906 22.98 -3.92 31.25
CA PHE A 906 23.81 -3.42 32.36
C PHE A 906 23.39 -3.86 33.76
N ARG A 907 22.48 -4.83 33.89
CA ARG A 907 22.20 -5.46 35.20
C ARG A 907 23.29 -6.49 35.51
N ASP A 908 24.38 -6.04 36.13
CA ASP A 908 25.38 -6.94 36.71
C ASP A 908 24.91 -7.47 38.07
N ASP A 909 25.03 -8.78 38.22
CA ASP A 909 24.90 -9.56 39.45
C ASP A 909 25.99 -9.16 40.47
N GLU A 910 25.67 -8.32 41.46
CA GLU A 910 26.34 -8.34 42.78
C GLU A 910 25.39 -7.81 43.87
N GLU A 911 25.21 -8.62 44.92
CA GLU A 911 24.16 -8.56 45.94
C GLU A 911 24.21 -7.33 46.89
N ASP A 912 23.00 -6.93 47.29
CA ASP A 912 22.54 -6.63 48.66
C ASP A 912 22.77 -5.27 49.39
N VAL A 913 21.59 -4.71 49.74
CA VAL A 913 21.19 -4.09 51.03
C VAL A 913 21.22 -2.55 51.18
N ILE A 914 20.03 -1.96 50.96
CA ILE A 914 19.23 -1.00 51.77
C ILE A 914 19.99 0.02 52.69
N TYR A 915 19.70 1.34 52.75
CA TYR A 915 18.43 2.04 53.03
C TYR A 915 18.58 3.57 52.92
N LYS A 916 17.47 4.25 52.53
CA LYS A 916 16.95 5.56 53.01
C LYS A 916 17.77 6.83 52.68
N GLU A 917 17.20 8.02 52.50
CA GLU A 917 15.90 8.61 52.88
C GLU A 917 15.73 9.94 52.12
N GLU A 918 14.47 10.31 51.85
CA GLU A 918 13.86 11.67 51.88
C GLU A 918 14.44 12.84 51.05
N GLU A 919 13.71 13.78 50.46
CA GLU A 919 12.30 14.08 50.12
C GLU A 919 12.30 15.49 49.43
N PRO A 920 11.21 16.25 49.19
CA PRO A 920 10.63 16.49 47.86
C PRO A 920 10.52 17.98 47.46
N LEU A 921 9.92 18.29 46.29
CA LEU A 921 8.97 19.42 46.17
C LEU A 921 7.97 19.27 44.98
N ASN A 922 6.69 19.21 45.38
CA ASN A 922 5.39 19.29 44.70
C ASN A 922 5.23 19.94 43.31
N THR A 923 4.32 19.39 42.48
CA THR A 923 2.87 19.75 42.38
C THR A 923 2.26 18.98 41.18
N GLU A 924 1.71 17.78 41.36
CA GLU A 924 0.28 17.40 41.62
C GLU A 924 -0.56 16.99 40.39
N MET A 925 -0.87 15.68 40.37
CA MET A 925 -2.05 14.94 39.84
C MET A 925 -1.61 13.87 38.81
N MET A 926 -1.85 12.56 38.94
CA MET A 926 -2.44 11.69 39.97
C MET A 926 -1.97 10.27 39.61
N SER A 927 -1.22 9.58 40.47
CA SER A 927 -0.78 8.18 40.25
C SER A 927 -1.65 7.20 41.06
N SER A 928 -2.13 6.12 40.44
CA SER A 928 -2.68 4.97 41.18
C SER A 928 -1.58 3.93 41.39
N VAL A 929 -1.35 3.59 42.66
CA VAL A 929 -0.45 2.55 43.15
C VAL A 929 -1.06 1.18 42.84
N GLU A 930 -0.33 0.27 42.21
CA GLU A 930 -0.74 -1.14 42.09
C GLU A 930 -0.46 -1.87 43.40
N GLU A 931 -1.53 -2.40 44.01
CA GLU A 931 -1.48 -3.35 45.14
C GLU A 931 -0.85 -4.68 44.70
N PRO A 932 -0.29 -5.49 45.63
CA PRO A 932 0.14 -6.86 45.32
C PRO A 932 -1.04 -7.63 44.71
N LYS A 933 -0.84 -8.18 43.52
CA LYS A 933 -1.93 -8.72 42.71
C LYS A 933 -2.24 -10.13 43.20
N TRP A 934 -3.53 -10.43 43.38
CA TRP A 934 -4.02 -11.66 44.02
C TRP A 934 -3.55 -12.97 43.39
N TYR A 935 -3.10 -12.94 42.13
CA TYR A 935 -2.66 -14.13 41.39
C TYR A 935 -1.19 -14.49 41.65
N ASP A 936 -0.40 -13.61 42.29
CA ASP A 936 0.99 -13.91 42.66
C ASP A 936 1.09 -15.01 43.76
N ASP A 937 -0.02 -15.31 44.42
CA ASP A 937 -0.12 -16.35 45.48
C ASP A 937 -0.47 -17.76 44.94
N ILE A 938 -0.81 -17.92 43.65
CA ILE A 938 -1.19 -19.21 43.07
C ILE A 938 0.06 -19.89 42.48
N LYS A 939 0.74 -20.71 43.29
CA LYS A 939 1.99 -21.41 42.90
C LYS A 939 1.87 -22.28 41.64
N GLU A 940 0.68 -22.76 41.31
CA GLU A 940 0.43 -23.62 40.15
C GLU A 940 0.27 -22.84 38.82
N ILE A 941 0.18 -21.51 38.87
CA ILE A 941 0.08 -20.64 37.70
C ILE A 941 1.37 -19.82 37.57
N ASP A 942 2.10 -20.02 36.48
CA ASP A 942 3.18 -19.13 36.08
C ASP A 942 2.60 -17.86 35.46
N VAL A 943 2.41 -16.84 36.30
CA VAL A 943 1.77 -15.56 35.96
C VAL A 943 2.54 -14.83 34.85
N GLN A 944 3.87 -14.86 34.90
CA GLN A 944 4.71 -14.20 33.91
C GLN A 944 4.49 -14.83 32.53
N LYS A 945 4.52 -16.16 32.47
CA LYS A 945 4.27 -16.92 31.25
C LYS A 945 2.82 -16.80 30.75
N ALA A 946 1.85 -16.67 31.67
CA ALA A 946 0.45 -16.46 31.33
C ALA A 946 0.20 -15.06 30.73
N ILE A 947 0.87 -14.02 31.23
CA ILE A 947 0.80 -12.66 30.67
C ILE A 947 1.52 -12.61 29.31
N GLU A 948 2.68 -13.26 29.15
CA GLU A 948 3.34 -13.43 27.86
C GLU A 948 2.43 -14.12 26.83
N ASN A 949 1.74 -15.19 27.22
CA ASN A 949 0.80 -15.91 26.35
C ASN A 949 -0.49 -15.13 26.06
N SER A 950 -0.90 -14.21 26.94
CA SER A 950 -2.16 -13.46 26.84
C SER A 950 -1.99 -12.02 26.32
N GLY A 951 -0.76 -11.53 26.20
CA GLY A 951 -0.39 -10.21 25.67
C GLY A 951 -0.65 -9.02 26.61
N SER A 952 -1.54 -9.15 27.60
CA SER A 952 -1.76 -8.14 28.64
C SER A 952 -2.39 -8.76 29.90
N GLU A 953 -2.30 -8.06 31.04
CA GLU A 953 -2.90 -8.52 32.29
C GLU A 953 -4.44 -8.53 32.27
N GLU A 954 -5.08 -7.56 31.61
CA GLU A 954 -6.55 -7.55 31.46
C GLU A 954 -7.02 -8.74 30.63
N THR A 955 -6.28 -9.07 29.56
CA THR A 955 -6.55 -10.27 28.75
C THR A 955 -6.35 -11.54 29.57
N PHE A 956 -5.30 -11.61 30.38
CA PHE A 956 -5.04 -12.75 31.26
C PHE A 956 -6.21 -13.00 32.22
N LYS A 957 -6.77 -11.96 32.87
CA LYS A 957 -7.96 -12.09 33.74
C LYS A 957 -9.17 -12.65 32.98
N GLY A 958 -9.41 -12.18 31.76
CA GLY A 958 -10.49 -12.68 30.90
C GLY A 958 -10.31 -14.14 30.50
N VAL A 959 -9.10 -14.53 30.08
CA VAL A 959 -8.79 -15.91 29.67
C VAL A 959 -8.82 -16.86 30.87
N LEU A 960 -8.36 -16.41 32.04
CA LEU A 960 -8.41 -17.17 33.30
C LEU A 960 -9.86 -17.42 33.75
N LYS A 961 -10.76 -16.46 33.55
CA LYS A 961 -12.20 -16.62 33.80
C LYS A 961 -12.84 -17.64 32.84
N ILE A 962 -12.54 -17.56 31.55
CA ILE A 962 -13.01 -18.55 30.55
C ILE A 962 -12.52 -19.95 30.91
N PHE A 963 -11.26 -20.09 31.32
CA PHE A 963 -10.71 -21.35 31.77
C PHE A 963 -11.47 -21.88 32.98
N TYR A 964 -11.63 -21.07 34.04
CA TYR A 964 -12.37 -21.40 35.27
C TYR A 964 -13.80 -21.90 34.99
N ASP A 965 -14.55 -21.21 34.12
CA ASP A 965 -15.92 -21.58 33.77
C ASP A 965 -15.96 -22.87 32.92
N SER A 966 -14.91 -23.13 32.13
CA SER A 966 -14.83 -24.32 31.27
C SER A 966 -14.41 -25.60 32.00
N VAL A 967 -13.81 -25.52 33.20
CA VAL A 967 -13.27 -26.70 33.91
C VAL A 967 -14.38 -27.70 34.25
N ILE A 968 -15.50 -27.27 34.84
CA ILE A 968 -16.60 -28.18 35.24
C ILE A 968 -17.17 -28.98 34.05
N PRO A 969 -17.64 -28.34 32.97
CA PRO A 969 -18.23 -29.08 31.86
C PRO A 969 -17.20 -30.00 31.18
N LYS A 970 -15.94 -29.57 31.03
CA LYS A 970 -14.89 -30.39 30.42
C LYS A 970 -14.48 -31.58 31.28
N SER A 971 -14.37 -31.41 32.60
CA SER A 971 -14.08 -32.52 33.52
C SER A 971 -15.15 -33.60 33.46
N LYS A 972 -16.44 -33.21 33.47
CA LYS A 972 -17.57 -34.15 33.37
C LYS A 972 -17.59 -34.88 32.03
N GLU A 973 -17.28 -34.18 30.94
CA GLU A 973 -17.22 -34.78 29.60
C GLU A 973 -16.07 -35.80 29.51
N ILE A 974 -14.88 -35.45 30.00
CA ILE A 974 -13.72 -36.36 30.01
C ILE A 974 -13.97 -37.57 30.91
N GLU A 975 -14.58 -37.38 32.08
CA GLU A 975 -14.95 -38.46 32.98
C GLU A 975 -16.00 -39.40 32.35
N SER A 976 -17.00 -38.83 31.67
CA SER A 976 -18.00 -39.62 30.91
C SER A 976 -17.36 -40.43 29.80
N LEU A 977 -16.46 -39.83 29.01
CA LEU A 977 -15.75 -40.52 27.92
C LEU A 977 -14.80 -41.60 28.45
N TYR A 978 -14.16 -41.36 29.59
CA TYR A 978 -13.33 -42.35 30.30
C TYR A 978 -14.17 -43.55 30.77
N ASN A 979 -15.31 -43.29 31.42
CA ASN A 979 -16.21 -44.33 31.93
C ASN A 979 -16.85 -45.17 30.82
N ASN A 980 -17.08 -44.55 29.65
CA ASN A 980 -17.61 -45.21 28.46
C ASN A 980 -16.53 -45.87 27.58
N GLU A 981 -15.26 -45.88 28.03
CA GLU A 981 -14.09 -46.39 27.30
C GLU A 981 -13.94 -45.83 25.87
N ASN A 982 -14.41 -44.60 25.62
CA ASN A 982 -14.30 -43.95 24.31
C ASN A 982 -12.99 -43.14 24.20
N TRP A 983 -11.89 -43.86 23.93
CA TRP A 983 -10.53 -43.33 23.97
C TRP A 983 -10.21 -42.28 22.89
N ASN A 984 -10.88 -42.34 21.73
CA ASN A 984 -10.64 -41.38 20.65
C ASN A 984 -11.18 -39.99 21.02
N ASP A 985 -12.43 -39.91 21.44
CA ASP A 985 -13.04 -38.65 21.85
C ASP A 985 -12.44 -38.14 23.16
N TYR A 986 -12.08 -39.06 24.08
CA TYR A 986 -11.31 -38.73 25.28
C TYR A 986 -10.00 -37.99 24.91
N THR A 987 -9.24 -38.52 23.93
CA THR A 987 -7.98 -37.91 23.48
C THR A 987 -8.19 -36.51 22.91
N ILE A 988 -9.27 -36.31 22.14
CA ILE A 988 -9.62 -35.00 21.56
C ILE A 988 -9.96 -33.98 22.67
N LYS A 989 -10.71 -34.40 23.69
CA LYS A 989 -11.10 -33.51 24.80
C LYS A 989 -9.93 -33.17 25.72
N VAL A 990 -9.03 -34.12 25.97
CA VAL A 990 -7.77 -33.88 26.71
C VAL A 990 -6.84 -32.96 25.92
N HIS A 991 -6.73 -33.13 24.60
CA HIS A 991 -5.97 -32.24 23.73
C HIS A 991 -6.47 -30.78 23.81
N ALA A 992 -7.79 -30.58 23.85
CA ALA A 992 -8.38 -29.25 24.00
C ALA A 992 -8.07 -28.59 25.36
N LEU A 993 -7.83 -29.38 26.42
CA LEU A 993 -7.42 -28.85 27.73
C LEU A 993 -5.94 -28.47 27.78
N LYS A 994 -5.07 -29.20 27.08
CA LYS A 994 -3.62 -28.96 27.02
C LYS A 994 -3.26 -27.50 26.73
N SER A 995 -3.77 -26.97 25.61
CA SER A 995 -3.47 -25.60 25.20
C SER A 995 -4.12 -24.58 26.13
N SER A 996 -5.36 -24.83 26.58
CA SER A 996 -6.04 -23.92 27.50
C SER A 996 -5.36 -23.80 28.87
N ALA A 997 -4.78 -24.89 29.39
CA ALA A 997 -4.04 -24.88 30.66
C ALA A 997 -2.70 -24.13 30.52
N ARG A 998 -2.00 -24.28 29.39
CA ARG A 998 -0.74 -23.55 29.13
C ARG A 998 -0.93 -22.05 28.96
N ILE A 999 -2.03 -21.64 28.31
CA ILE A 999 -2.34 -20.22 28.12
C ILE A 999 -2.55 -19.51 29.47
N VAL A 1000 -3.19 -20.18 30.43
CA VAL A 1000 -3.37 -19.63 31.79
C VAL A 1000 -2.17 -19.85 32.72
N GLY A 1001 -1.02 -20.27 32.20
CA GLY A 1001 0.21 -20.48 32.98
C GLY A 1001 0.25 -21.77 33.80
N ALA A 1002 -0.78 -22.62 33.74
CA ALA A 1002 -0.82 -23.92 34.43
C ALA A 1002 -0.01 -25.00 33.67
N THR A 1003 1.31 -24.79 33.61
CA THR A 1003 2.23 -25.55 32.75
C THR A 1003 2.24 -27.04 33.10
N GLU A 1004 2.26 -27.40 34.38
CA GLU A 1004 2.27 -28.81 34.82
C GLU A 1004 0.99 -29.56 34.41
N LEU A 1005 -0.18 -28.92 34.50
CA LEU A 1005 -1.45 -29.48 34.02
C LEU A 1005 -1.47 -29.64 32.50
N GLY A 1006 -0.89 -28.67 31.77
CA GLY A 1006 -0.72 -28.78 30.32
C GLY A 1006 0.17 -29.96 29.91
N ASP A 1007 1.25 -30.21 30.67
CA ASP A 1007 2.19 -31.31 30.41
C ASP A 1007 1.59 -32.68 30.75
N GLU A 1008 0.75 -32.78 31.79
CA GLU A 1008 0.04 -34.02 32.10
C GLU A 1008 -1.07 -34.31 31.07
N ALA A 1009 -1.78 -33.27 30.60
CA ALA A 1009 -2.73 -33.41 29.49
C ALA A 1009 -2.05 -33.91 28.20
N GLU A 1010 -0.84 -33.43 27.90
CA GLU A 1010 -0.05 -33.92 26.76
C GLU A 1010 0.34 -35.40 26.91
N ARG A 1011 0.72 -35.84 28.11
CA ARG A 1011 1.04 -37.25 28.37
C ARG A 1011 -0.18 -38.16 28.19
N LEU A 1012 -1.34 -37.75 28.68
CA LEU A 1012 -2.62 -38.46 28.49
C LEU A 1012 -3.04 -38.49 27.01
N GLU A 1013 -2.86 -37.39 26.28
CA GLU A 1013 -3.11 -37.32 24.83
C GLU A 1013 -2.20 -38.29 24.06
N MET A 1014 -0.91 -38.29 24.35
CA MET A 1014 0.05 -39.19 23.71
C MET A 1014 -0.23 -40.66 24.03
N ALA A 1015 -0.66 -40.96 25.25
CA ALA A 1015 -1.10 -42.30 25.65
C ALA A 1015 -2.33 -42.73 24.84
N GLY A 1016 -3.29 -41.83 24.60
CA GLY A 1016 -4.45 -42.08 23.75
C GLY A 1016 -4.09 -42.38 22.29
N LYS A 1017 -3.18 -41.58 21.71
CA LYS A 1017 -2.69 -41.77 20.33
C LYS A 1017 -1.87 -43.05 20.12
N LYS A 1018 -1.18 -43.54 21.15
CA LYS A 1018 -0.32 -44.75 21.09
C LYS A 1018 -0.98 -46.01 21.65
N SER A 1019 -2.29 -45.99 21.91
CA SER A 1019 -3.05 -47.10 22.54
C SER A 1019 -2.50 -47.53 23.92
N GLY A 1020 -1.86 -46.60 24.65
CA GLY A 1020 -1.29 -46.79 25.98
C GLY A 1020 -2.34 -46.75 27.09
N LEU A 1021 -3.35 -47.63 27.03
CA LEU A 1021 -4.54 -47.62 27.90
C LEU A 1021 -4.22 -47.70 29.41
N ASN A 1022 -3.12 -48.36 29.79
CA ASN A 1022 -2.72 -48.46 31.19
C ASN A 1022 -2.38 -47.09 31.79
N TYR A 1023 -1.70 -46.22 31.04
CA TYR A 1023 -1.35 -44.89 31.53
C TYR A 1023 -2.59 -44.03 31.74
N ILE A 1024 -3.55 -44.08 30.80
CA ILE A 1024 -4.84 -43.38 30.92
C ILE A 1024 -5.61 -43.87 32.15
N LYS A 1025 -5.70 -45.19 32.36
CA LYS A 1025 -6.42 -45.77 33.50
C LYS A 1025 -5.80 -45.42 34.85
N GLU A 1026 -4.48 -45.24 34.91
CA GLU A 1026 -3.77 -44.88 36.14
C GLU A 1026 -3.80 -43.38 36.46
N HIS A 1027 -3.80 -42.50 35.44
CA HIS A 1027 -3.54 -41.06 35.65
C HIS A 1027 -4.76 -40.15 35.41
N THR A 1028 -5.83 -40.61 34.74
CA THR A 1028 -7.02 -39.78 34.46
C THR A 1028 -7.65 -39.21 35.72
N GLN A 1029 -7.77 -40.02 36.78
CA GLN A 1029 -8.45 -39.62 38.00
C GLN A 1029 -7.62 -38.59 38.80
N SER A 1030 -6.28 -38.73 38.78
CA SER A 1030 -5.37 -37.73 39.35
C SER A 1030 -5.45 -36.42 38.58
N PHE A 1031 -5.39 -36.48 37.24
CA PHE A 1031 -5.46 -35.30 36.38
C PHE A 1031 -6.76 -34.50 36.57
N LEU A 1032 -7.91 -35.18 36.66
CA LEU A 1032 -9.20 -34.52 36.93
C LEU A 1032 -9.22 -33.88 38.32
N GLN A 1033 -8.60 -34.51 39.32
CA GLN A 1033 -8.49 -33.96 40.68
C GLN A 1033 -7.60 -32.72 40.71
N ASP A 1034 -6.46 -32.73 40.02
CA ASP A 1034 -5.55 -31.58 39.94
C ASP A 1034 -6.21 -30.39 39.24
N LEU A 1035 -7.00 -30.65 38.20
CA LEU A 1035 -7.79 -29.64 37.49
C LEU A 1035 -8.90 -29.03 38.39
N MET A 1036 -9.58 -29.86 39.20
CA MET A 1036 -10.58 -29.38 40.17
C MET A 1036 -9.93 -28.59 41.32
N ASN A 1037 -8.77 -29.02 41.81
CA ASN A 1037 -8.03 -28.31 42.85
C ASN A 1037 -7.59 -26.92 42.39
N LEU A 1038 -7.13 -26.79 41.14
CA LEU A 1038 -6.78 -25.49 40.56
C LEU A 1038 -8.03 -24.59 40.47
N ARG A 1039 -9.18 -25.14 40.07
CA ARG A 1039 -10.44 -24.40 40.04
C ARG A 1039 -10.87 -23.92 41.42
N GLU A 1040 -10.75 -24.76 42.46
CA GLU A 1040 -11.12 -24.39 43.83
C GLU A 1040 -10.24 -23.26 44.37
N LYS A 1041 -8.95 -23.24 44.03
CA LYS A 1041 -8.07 -22.10 44.35
C LYS A 1041 -8.51 -20.83 43.63
N LEU A 1042 -8.95 -20.94 42.37
CA LEU A 1042 -9.46 -19.84 41.57
C LEU A 1042 -10.87 -19.37 41.97
N SER A 1043 -11.66 -20.16 42.71
CA SER A 1043 -13.03 -19.78 43.09
C SER A 1043 -13.06 -18.63 44.09
N SER A 1044 -12.00 -18.50 44.91
CA SER A 1044 -11.82 -17.38 45.84
C SER A 1044 -11.84 -15.99 45.18
N ILE A 1045 -11.59 -15.92 43.87
CA ILE A 1045 -11.55 -14.66 43.11
C ILE A 1045 -12.89 -14.34 42.43
N TYR A 1046 -13.62 -15.36 42.00
CA TYR A 1046 -14.79 -15.18 41.12
C TYR A 1046 -16.13 -15.42 41.83
N GLU A 1047 -16.14 -15.83 43.10
CA GLU A 1047 -17.37 -16.01 43.89
C GLU A 1047 -17.71 -14.83 44.82
N ASP A 1048 -16.83 -13.83 44.99
CA ASP A 1048 -17.02 -12.73 45.98
C ASP A 1048 -17.58 -11.41 45.40
N GLU A 1049 -17.82 -11.29 44.08
CA GLU A 1049 -18.49 -10.12 43.47
C GLU A 1049 -20.04 -10.16 43.58
N GLY A 1050 -20.55 -10.83 44.63
CA GLY A 1050 -21.95 -11.18 44.76
C GLY A 1050 -22.56 -10.96 46.14
N SER A 1051 -22.10 -10.00 46.98
CA SER A 1051 -22.87 -9.66 48.18
C SER A 1051 -22.70 -8.23 48.73
N GLY A 1052 -23.76 -7.41 48.57
CA GLY A 1052 -23.83 -6.02 49.04
C GLY A 1052 -25.26 -5.54 49.40
N LYS A 1053 -25.96 -6.33 50.22
CA LYS A 1053 -27.09 -6.01 51.13
C LYS A 1053 -28.15 -4.93 50.75
N ARG A 1054 -29.39 -5.39 50.56
CA ARG A 1054 -30.55 -4.93 51.36
C ARG A 1054 -31.37 -6.13 51.87
N ASP A 1055 -31.49 -6.17 53.19
CA ASP A 1055 -32.40 -6.93 54.08
C ASP A 1055 -33.88 -6.91 53.62
N LYS A 1056 -34.83 -7.75 54.05
CA LYS A 1056 -34.97 -8.97 54.88
C LYS A 1056 -36.47 -9.34 54.84
N LYS A 1057 -36.77 -10.63 55.04
CA LYS A 1057 -38.07 -11.33 55.27
C LYS A 1057 -38.32 -12.31 54.12
N GLU A 1058 -38.36 -13.63 54.28
CA GLU A 1058 -38.78 -14.44 55.43
C GLU A 1058 -37.92 -15.70 55.57
N ASP A 1059 -37.46 -15.95 56.80
CA ASP A 1059 -37.22 -17.30 57.30
C ASP A 1059 -38.55 -18.06 57.33
N LYS A 1060 -38.56 -19.33 56.89
CA LYS A 1060 -38.90 -20.49 57.74
C LYS A 1060 -39.02 -21.79 56.94
N ILE A 1061 -38.27 -22.82 57.42
CA ILE A 1061 -38.73 -24.22 57.61
C ILE A 1061 -38.97 -24.98 56.28
N GLU A 1062 -38.36 -26.11 55.91
CA GLU A 1062 -37.84 -27.30 56.59
C GLU A 1062 -37.06 -28.10 55.51
N LYS A 1063 -35.88 -28.66 55.82
CA LYS A 1063 -35.61 -30.11 55.87
C LYS A 1063 -36.41 -31.03 54.90
N SER A 1064 -35.63 -31.85 54.18
CA SER A 1064 -36.00 -33.06 53.41
C SER A 1064 -36.84 -32.76 52.16
N THR A 1065 -36.50 -33.21 50.96
CA THR A 1065 -36.07 -34.54 50.50
C THR A 1065 -35.33 -34.43 49.15
N LYS A 1066 -34.47 -35.40 48.87
CA LYS A 1066 -34.02 -35.73 47.51
C LYS A 1066 -35.23 -36.02 46.62
N GLU A 1067 -35.35 -35.36 45.48
CA GLU A 1067 -36.03 -35.85 44.26
C GLU A 1067 -35.69 -34.91 43.10
N ASP A 1068 -35.54 -35.49 41.90
CA ASP A 1068 -34.94 -34.92 40.70
C ASP A 1068 -35.56 -33.59 40.26
N LYS A 1069 -34.73 -32.55 40.06
CA LYS A 1069 -35.14 -31.32 39.38
C LYS A 1069 -34.74 -31.38 37.91
N LYS A 1070 -35.71 -31.64 37.03
CA LYS A 1070 -35.59 -31.45 35.57
C LYS A 1070 -35.30 -29.98 35.26
N GLN A 1071 -34.52 -29.73 34.20
CA GLN A 1071 -34.18 -28.37 33.78
C GLN A 1071 -35.41 -27.65 33.20
N GLU A 1072 -35.52 -26.35 33.51
CA GLU A 1072 -36.60 -25.46 33.06
C GLU A 1072 -36.50 -25.26 31.53
N TYR A 1073 -37.63 -25.31 30.86
CA TYR A 1073 -37.75 -25.47 29.41
C TYR A 1073 -37.62 -24.17 28.60
N ASP A 1074 -36.96 -24.24 27.44
CA ASP A 1074 -36.88 -23.18 26.41
C ASP A 1074 -37.66 -23.62 25.15
N ASN A 1075 -38.54 -22.76 24.64
CA ASN A 1075 -39.32 -22.98 23.41
C ASN A 1075 -38.44 -23.26 22.18
N ILE A 1076 -37.19 -22.80 22.18
CA ILE A 1076 -36.23 -23.04 21.09
C ILE A 1076 -35.78 -24.51 21.08
N LEU A 1077 -35.62 -25.13 22.26
CA LEU A 1077 -35.14 -26.49 22.41
C LEU A 1077 -36.16 -27.51 21.89
N ILE A 1078 -37.46 -27.33 22.17
CA ILE A 1078 -38.51 -28.23 21.65
C ILE A 1078 -38.63 -28.15 20.14
N ARG A 1079 -38.47 -26.96 19.56
CA ARG A 1079 -38.61 -26.77 18.11
C ARG A 1079 -37.46 -27.45 17.38
N SER A 1080 -36.24 -27.29 17.90
CA SER A 1080 -35.08 -28.05 17.44
C SER A 1080 -35.28 -29.55 17.61
N ALA A 1081 -35.90 -29.98 18.71
CA ALA A 1081 -36.19 -31.39 18.96
C ALA A 1081 -37.23 -31.95 17.98
N TYR A 1082 -38.33 -31.23 17.70
CA TYR A 1082 -39.33 -31.64 16.72
C TYR A 1082 -38.77 -31.65 15.29
N GLN A 1083 -37.93 -30.69 14.92
CA GLN A 1083 -37.19 -30.72 13.64
C GLN A 1083 -36.24 -31.91 13.56
N THR A 1084 -35.56 -32.24 14.66
CA THR A 1084 -34.67 -33.40 14.72
C THR A 1084 -35.46 -34.70 14.62
N ILE A 1085 -36.61 -34.80 15.30
CA ILE A 1085 -37.53 -35.94 15.20
C ILE A 1085 -38.08 -36.07 13.78
N GLN A 1086 -38.51 -34.97 13.14
CA GLN A 1086 -38.98 -34.97 11.76
C GLN A 1086 -37.90 -35.48 10.81
N ARG A 1087 -36.68 -34.97 10.95
CA ARG A 1087 -35.52 -35.42 10.16
C ARG A 1087 -35.20 -36.90 10.39
N CYS A 1088 -35.32 -37.39 11.62
CA CYS A 1088 -35.13 -38.81 11.92
C CYS A 1088 -36.20 -39.70 11.27
N VAL A 1089 -37.42 -39.20 11.11
CA VAL A 1089 -38.51 -39.89 10.40
C VAL A 1089 -38.27 -39.89 8.89
N GLU A 1090 -37.84 -38.75 8.32
CA GLU A 1090 -37.49 -38.64 6.90
C GLU A 1090 -36.27 -39.51 6.52
N GLU A 1091 -35.30 -39.64 7.42
CA GLU A 1091 -34.09 -40.45 7.23
C GLU A 1091 -34.25 -41.91 7.70
N GLU A 1092 -35.45 -42.33 8.14
CA GLU A 1092 -35.76 -43.67 8.70
C GLU A 1092 -34.77 -44.15 9.79
N ASN A 1093 -34.27 -43.22 10.62
CA ASN A 1093 -33.22 -43.48 11.60
C ASN A 1093 -33.77 -43.61 13.04
N ILE A 1094 -34.21 -44.82 13.39
CA ILE A 1094 -34.84 -45.09 14.70
C ILE A 1094 -33.87 -44.97 15.89
N SER A 1095 -32.56 -45.13 15.66
CA SER A 1095 -31.55 -45.06 16.72
C SER A 1095 -31.34 -43.62 17.17
N LEU A 1096 -31.32 -42.69 16.22
CA LEU A 1096 -31.21 -41.26 16.49
C LEU A 1096 -32.53 -40.71 17.09
N LEU A 1097 -33.67 -41.21 16.64
CA LEU A 1097 -34.98 -40.88 17.19
C LEU A 1097 -35.10 -41.26 18.68
N LYS A 1098 -34.73 -42.50 19.05
CA LYS A 1098 -34.74 -42.96 20.45
C LYS A 1098 -33.82 -42.15 21.34
N ARG A 1099 -32.63 -41.80 20.85
CA ARG A 1099 -31.68 -40.97 21.59
C ARG A 1099 -32.23 -39.56 21.84
N THR A 1100 -32.82 -38.95 20.82
CA THR A 1100 -33.44 -37.61 20.91
C THR A 1100 -34.59 -37.61 21.92
N LEU A 1101 -35.42 -38.67 21.96
CA LEU A 1101 -36.52 -38.78 22.93
C LEU A 1101 -36.02 -38.98 24.37
N VAL A 1102 -34.94 -39.73 24.58
CA VAL A 1102 -34.33 -39.94 25.91
C VAL A 1102 -33.70 -38.65 26.43
N GLU A 1103 -33.01 -37.90 25.57
CA GLU A 1103 -32.41 -36.61 25.93
C GLU A 1103 -33.47 -35.56 26.33
N LEU A 1104 -34.71 -35.69 25.83
CA LEU A 1104 -35.83 -34.81 26.20
C LEU A 1104 -36.51 -35.17 27.53
N GLU A 1105 -36.24 -36.34 28.11
CA GLU A 1105 -36.84 -36.72 29.40
C GLU A 1105 -36.31 -35.90 30.57
N ASP A 1106 -35.11 -35.34 30.45
CA ASP A 1106 -34.45 -34.54 31.48
C ASP A 1106 -34.95 -33.09 31.55
N TYR A 1107 -35.82 -32.68 30.61
CA TYR A 1107 -36.39 -31.33 30.52
C TYR A 1107 -37.86 -31.28 30.95
N ASP A 1108 -38.25 -30.16 31.57
CA ASP A 1108 -39.65 -29.94 31.96
C ASP A 1108 -40.49 -29.33 30.83
N VAL A 1109 -40.79 -30.16 29.82
CA VAL A 1109 -41.63 -29.80 28.67
C VAL A 1109 -43.10 -29.56 29.03
N SER A 1110 -43.79 -28.73 28.26
CA SER A 1110 -45.22 -28.42 28.47
C SER A 1110 -46.10 -29.69 28.46
N ASP A 1111 -47.23 -29.66 29.18
CA ASP A 1111 -48.18 -30.81 29.20
C ASP A 1111 -48.70 -31.18 27.79
N TYR A 1112 -48.69 -30.23 26.86
CA TYR A 1112 -49.05 -30.45 25.47
C TYR A 1112 -47.95 -31.21 24.71
N ASP A 1113 -46.71 -30.73 24.80
CA ASP A 1113 -45.55 -31.34 24.13
C ASP A 1113 -45.21 -32.71 24.72
N ARG A 1114 -45.36 -32.87 26.04
CA ARG A 1114 -45.13 -34.14 26.76
C ARG A 1114 -46.04 -35.24 26.22
N ARG A 1115 -47.32 -34.93 25.96
CA ARG A 1115 -48.27 -35.89 25.34
C ARG A 1115 -47.88 -36.26 23.92
N ILE A 1116 -47.41 -35.31 23.13
CA ILE A 1116 -46.97 -35.58 21.76
C ILE A 1116 -45.72 -36.46 21.78
N LEU A 1117 -44.73 -36.13 22.61
CA LEU A 1117 -43.49 -36.91 22.74
C LEU A 1117 -43.75 -38.32 23.29
N ASP A 1118 -44.66 -38.49 24.24
CA ASP A 1118 -45.04 -39.83 24.75
C ASP A 1118 -45.73 -40.67 23.66
N ASN A 1119 -46.62 -40.07 22.85
CA ASN A 1119 -47.25 -40.76 21.72
C ASN A 1119 -46.24 -41.12 20.62
N ILE A 1120 -45.28 -40.22 20.34
CA ILE A 1120 -44.17 -40.49 19.41
C ILE A 1120 -43.28 -41.62 19.95
N LYS A 1121 -43.04 -41.66 21.26
CA LYS A 1121 -42.25 -42.71 21.93
C LYS A 1121 -42.94 -44.07 21.88
N GLU A 1122 -44.27 -44.14 22.04
CA GLU A 1122 -45.03 -45.36 21.81
C GLU A 1122 -44.95 -45.82 20.34
N CYS A 1123 -45.21 -44.92 19.38
CA CYS A 1123 -45.12 -45.26 17.96
C CYS A 1123 -43.70 -45.66 17.52
N CYS A 1124 -42.66 -45.09 18.16
CA CYS A 1124 -41.27 -45.43 17.93
C CYS A 1124 -40.93 -46.87 18.38
N ASN A 1125 -41.60 -47.41 19.39
CA ASN A 1125 -41.44 -48.80 19.82
C ASN A 1125 -42.13 -49.80 18.88
N GLU A 1126 -43.11 -49.34 18.11
CA GLU A 1126 -43.81 -50.12 17.07
C GLU A 1126 -43.21 -49.95 15.65
N GLU A 1127 -42.15 -49.15 15.51
CA GLU A 1127 -41.48 -48.81 14.24
C GLU A 1127 -42.41 -48.24 13.15
N ASN A 1128 -43.42 -47.46 13.55
CA ASN A 1128 -44.44 -46.92 12.63
C ASN A 1128 -44.20 -45.42 12.29
N TYR A 1129 -43.43 -45.16 11.24
CA TYR A 1129 -43.00 -43.82 10.82
C TYR A 1129 -44.14 -42.91 10.31
N GLU A 1130 -45.15 -43.46 9.61
CA GLU A 1130 -46.31 -42.68 9.13
C GLU A 1130 -47.08 -42.05 10.28
N LYS A 1131 -47.36 -42.81 11.34
CA LYS A 1131 -48.06 -42.29 12.52
C LYS A 1131 -47.23 -41.25 13.29
N ILE A 1132 -45.90 -41.38 13.31
CA ILE A 1132 -45.03 -40.40 13.95
C ILE A 1132 -45.06 -39.08 13.18
N SER A 1133 -45.08 -39.13 11.85
CA SER A 1133 -45.20 -37.93 11.00
C SER A 1133 -46.53 -37.19 11.22
N ASP A 1134 -47.63 -37.92 11.43
CA ASP A 1134 -48.95 -37.31 11.67
C ASP A 1134 -49.09 -36.66 13.06
N LEU A 1135 -48.26 -37.06 14.02
CA LEU A 1135 -48.26 -36.54 15.40
C LEU A 1135 -47.42 -35.26 15.55
N LEU A 1136 -46.60 -34.90 14.56
CA LEU A 1136 -45.75 -33.72 14.62
C LEU A 1136 -46.54 -32.41 14.37
N PRO A 1137 -46.26 -31.32 15.11
CA PRO A 1137 -46.92 -30.04 14.90
C PRO A 1137 -46.66 -29.48 13.50
N LYS A 1138 -47.73 -29.09 12.78
CA LYS A 1138 -47.68 -28.68 11.36
C LYS A 1138 -46.94 -27.36 11.08
N ASP A 1139 -46.57 -26.61 12.13
CA ASP A 1139 -45.86 -25.32 12.03
C ASP A 1139 -44.33 -25.45 12.25
N CYS A 1140 -43.77 -26.65 12.16
CA CYS A 1140 -42.32 -26.90 12.26
C CYS A 1140 -41.59 -26.94 10.90
N GLY A 1141 -42.17 -26.38 9.84
CA GLY A 1141 -41.57 -26.32 8.51
C GLY A 1141 -41.12 -24.91 8.09
N ILE A 1142 -39.80 -24.79 7.87
CA ILE A 1142 -39.01 -23.70 7.23
C ILE A 1142 -38.94 -22.38 7.99
#